data_AF-A0A0N1HAN5-F1
#
_entry.id   AF-A0A0N1HAN5-F1
#
_cell.length_a   1.000
_cell.length_b   1.000
_cell.length_c   1.000
_cell.angle_alpha   90.00
_cell.angle_beta   90.00
_cell.angle_gamma   90.00
#
_symmetry.space_group_name_H-M   'P 1'
#
loop_
_entity.id
_entity.type
_entity.pdbx_description
1 polymer ?
#
loop_
_entity_poly.entity_id
_entity_poly.type
_entity_poly.pdbx_seq_one_letter_code
_entity_poly.pdbx_strand_id
1 'polypeptide(L)'
;MTTEEDSGGFDAEDPSYRACYVFRPAAAEGNISDNRPRKKRKIDNSDAPTSGEHWPRLCNGEESQALVDVRQASFNNIWTKLEPKLEEIADEVDETSLKRLDEYIERPVIRHDKLHSAIVVGGTDANALRGFLGRRKETRPHTIHCELQATQASNLQIALKSVIKDAIVSHGGQKAYIAHLAKHKRAIPMLFDLELLQIYMEEHGLHNVVLGITNAEMFDLNVLSELISQLESWRDRLSFSIVLSLVTTVSLFESRMSRSVMRLLDTEVFSLASSRDKFFDIFSAAQLARHGEEPEYLQPLFAPSVTRNLFEMAQDQSVSTHAFIQAIKYCFASHYFANSITAALSDVSHIDDAHSLCEGIRNTRSFQEHCTNLLDKGGQSTPVHQLLSSDSELIAYTSARLIEARSAYMEEARLLQVIAVVCHHLDMSRSLSKHYYQVIAEYRKDDLEASTIHELVSTKLPMLSEASMQTLLHSITPLASDLQDVNLRNLGSTQLLPMHLLSTLRTAMKSLKPATSRYLSEALLITRTQLSSNFLARPRSTIFRALAAPIDYLGCECCTSSSSNKGKEGVSILYQLLEEAGREVNVMDLWSTFHDNFLSSTIEQDPVASLSKSTSSRGAKSKPQVVSQTNGTNTPAKLKGRAKNATSDASSNADTDEGQAQERASLAHFYIALATLKYLGLVKSTSDRRLNKGVEVLSKVAWQGL
;
A
#
# COMPACT_ATOMS: atom_id res chain seq x y z
N MET A 1 15.76 7.34 65.98
CA MET A 1 16.88 8.11 65.42
C MET A 1 16.98 7.71 63.96
N THR A 2 16.82 8.69 63.08
CA THR A 2 17.05 8.70 61.62
C THR A 2 16.37 7.61 60.79
N THR A 3 15.26 8.02 60.17
CA THR A 3 14.68 7.49 58.93
C THR A 3 15.70 7.61 57.79
N GLU A 4 16.14 6.49 57.23
CA GLU A 4 16.76 6.45 55.89
C GLU A 4 15.67 6.03 54.90
N GLU A 5 15.20 7.02 54.15
CA GLU A 5 14.42 6.83 52.94
C GLU A 5 15.36 6.25 51.88
N ASP A 6 15.06 5.03 51.44
CA ASP A 6 15.69 4.40 50.28
C ASP A 6 15.17 5.11 49.02
N SER A 7 15.77 6.26 48.69
CA SER A 7 15.50 6.98 47.46
C SER A 7 16.05 6.15 46.30
N GLY A 8 15.18 5.38 45.64
CA GLY A 8 15.45 4.76 44.35
C GLY A 8 15.93 5.82 43.36
N GLY A 9 17.24 5.85 43.13
CA GLY A 9 17.87 6.75 42.18
C GLY A 9 17.33 6.47 40.79
N PHE A 10 16.64 7.46 40.23
CA PHE A 10 16.24 7.47 38.83
C PHE A 10 17.52 7.63 38.00
N ASP A 11 17.99 6.57 37.34
CA ASP A 11 19.12 6.65 36.42
C ASP A 11 18.74 7.60 35.26
N ALA A 12 19.20 8.85 35.35
CA ALA A 12 18.97 9.89 34.36
C ALA A 12 19.59 9.59 32.97
N GLU A 13 20.27 8.45 32.84
CA GLU A 13 20.88 7.95 31.61
C GLU A 13 20.05 6.88 30.87
N ASP A 14 18.96 6.34 31.43
CA ASP A 14 18.08 5.47 30.64
C ASP A 14 17.30 6.34 29.64
N PRO A 15 17.58 6.25 28.33
CA PRO A 15 16.85 7.06 27.37
C PRO A 15 15.34 6.80 27.43
N SER A 16 14.87 5.59 27.80
CA SER A 16 13.53 5.01 27.56
C SER A 16 12.32 5.91 27.87
N TYR A 17 12.46 6.88 28.78
CA TYR A 17 11.41 7.82 29.17
C TYR A 17 11.18 8.97 28.18
N ARG A 18 12.06 9.19 27.19
CA ARG A 18 11.93 10.29 26.22
C ARG A 18 11.07 9.90 25.02
N ALA A 19 10.27 10.84 24.53
CA ALA A 19 9.36 10.61 23.41
C ALA A 19 10.07 10.53 22.03
N CYS A 20 11.26 11.11 21.87
CA CYS A 20 12.00 11.16 20.61
C CYS A 20 13.52 11.06 20.82
N TYR A 21 14.19 10.30 19.95
CA TYR A 21 15.65 10.19 19.89
C TYR A 21 16.12 10.44 18.46
N VAL A 22 17.22 11.17 18.30
CA VAL A 22 17.86 11.37 17.00
C VAL A 22 19.17 10.60 16.99
N PHE A 23 19.15 9.42 16.37
CA PHE A 23 20.35 8.62 16.17
C PHE A 23 21.09 9.12 14.93
N ARG A 24 22.31 9.62 15.12
CA ARG A 24 23.22 9.91 14.01
C ARG A 24 24.18 8.73 13.88
N PRO A 25 24.23 8.05 12.72
CA PRO A 25 25.20 6.97 12.50
C PRO A 25 26.63 7.49 12.67
N ALA A 26 27.50 6.73 13.33
CA ALA A 26 28.90 7.12 13.59
C ALA A 26 29.69 7.43 12.30
N ALA A 27 29.26 6.92 11.14
CA ALA A 27 29.85 7.19 9.83
C ALA A 27 29.65 8.63 9.32
N ALA A 28 28.69 9.40 9.89
CA ALA A 28 28.38 10.77 9.47
C ALA A 28 29.19 11.86 10.19
N GLU A 29 30.10 11.50 11.12
CA GLU A 29 30.87 12.46 11.94
C GLU A 29 31.99 13.20 11.17
N GLY A 30 32.11 13.05 9.86
CA GLY A 30 33.15 13.71 9.07
C GLY A 30 32.99 15.22 8.86
N ASN A 31 31.78 15.79 9.00
CA ASN A 31 31.48 17.11 8.42
C ASN A 31 30.78 18.13 9.33
N ILE A 32 30.85 18.00 10.67
CA ILE A 32 30.36 19.06 11.56
C ILE A 32 31.44 19.36 12.62
N SER A 33 31.98 20.58 12.56
CA SER A 33 32.97 21.08 13.52
C SER A 33 32.35 21.19 14.92
N ASP A 34 32.51 20.17 15.73
CA ASP A 34 32.26 20.25 17.16
C ASP A 34 33.60 20.44 17.89
N ASN A 35 33.82 21.65 18.42
CA ASN A 35 35.05 22.11 19.06
C ASN A 35 35.25 21.49 20.47
N ARG A 36 35.25 20.16 20.59
CA ARG A 36 35.69 19.52 21.84
C ARG A 36 36.31 18.13 21.60
N PRO A 37 37.61 17.94 21.89
CA PRO A 37 38.25 16.65 21.70
C PRO A 37 37.82 15.69 22.81
N ARG A 38 37.03 14.66 22.49
CA ARG A 38 36.86 13.48 23.35
C ARG A 38 37.85 12.39 22.89
N LYS A 39 38.70 11.96 23.83
CA LYS A 39 39.73 10.92 23.65
C LYS A 39 39.10 9.64 23.07
N LYS A 40 39.42 9.33 21.81
CA LYS A 40 39.00 8.10 21.12
C LYS A 40 39.74 6.89 21.73
N ARG A 41 38.99 5.88 22.15
CA ARG A 41 39.50 4.52 22.37
C ARG A 41 39.44 3.81 21.00
N LYS A 42 40.58 3.29 20.56
CA LYS A 42 40.72 2.58 19.27
C LYS A 42 39.99 1.24 19.39
N ILE A 43 38.93 1.06 18.61
CA ILE A 43 38.28 -0.24 18.39
C ILE A 43 38.59 -0.60 16.94
N ASP A 44 39.09 -1.81 16.73
CA ASP A 44 39.49 -2.32 15.42
C ASP A 44 38.29 -2.37 14.46
N ASN A 45 38.53 -1.86 13.26
CA ASN A 45 37.56 -1.73 12.18
C ASN A 45 37.65 -2.99 11.31
N SER A 46 37.05 -4.09 11.76
CA SER A 46 36.75 -5.25 10.92
C SER A 46 35.24 -5.36 10.78
N ASP A 47 34.78 -5.21 9.54
CA ASP A 47 33.41 -5.43 9.05
C ASP A 47 32.34 -4.44 9.53
N ALA A 48 32.43 -3.20 9.02
CA ALA A 48 31.23 -2.38 8.88
C ALA A 48 30.48 -2.83 7.60
N PRO A 49 29.22 -3.29 7.67
CA PRO A 49 28.43 -3.51 6.47
C PRO A 49 28.24 -2.16 5.79
N THR A 50 28.75 -2.00 4.57
CA THR A 50 28.37 -0.91 3.68
C THR A 50 26.86 -0.91 3.55
N SER A 51 26.21 0.07 4.18
CA SER A 51 24.77 0.32 4.11
C SER A 51 24.41 0.91 2.74
N GLY A 52 24.59 0.11 1.68
CA GLY A 52 23.97 0.29 0.38
C GLY A 52 22.75 -0.61 0.26
N GLU A 53 21.72 -0.14 -0.44
CA GLU A 53 20.51 -0.91 -0.78
C GLU A 53 20.86 -2.09 -1.71
N HIS A 54 21.47 -3.14 -1.17
CA HIS A 54 21.84 -4.32 -1.93
C HIS A 54 20.66 -5.29 -1.99
N TRP A 55 20.28 -5.69 -3.20
CA TRP A 55 19.32 -6.77 -3.40
C TRP A 55 19.88 -8.09 -2.83
N PRO A 56 19.03 -8.95 -2.25
CA PRO A 56 19.49 -10.21 -1.68
C PRO A 56 19.95 -11.16 -2.77
N ARG A 57 21.01 -11.93 -2.48
CA ARG A 57 21.40 -13.10 -3.26
C ARG A 57 20.39 -14.21 -3.02
N LEU A 58 19.74 -14.66 -4.08
CA LEU A 58 18.75 -15.73 -4.05
C LEU A 58 19.43 -17.11 -4.07
N CYS A 59 18.63 -18.19 -4.09
CA CYS A 59 19.11 -19.57 -4.08
C CYS A 59 20.04 -19.88 -2.89
N ASN A 60 19.65 -19.47 -1.67
CA ASN A 60 20.46 -19.62 -0.45
C ASN A 60 21.87 -19.01 -0.53
N GLY A 61 22.08 -18.00 -1.39
CA GLY A 61 23.37 -17.33 -1.58
C GLY A 61 24.22 -17.86 -2.73
N GLU A 62 23.73 -18.84 -3.50
CA GLU A 62 24.40 -19.38 -4.69
C GLU A 62 24.29 -18.46 -5.92
N GLU A 63 23.44 -17.43 -5.88
CA GLU A 63 23.36 -16.41 -6.91
C GLU A 63 24.61 -15.51 -6.89
N SER A 64 25.27 -15.36 -8.05
CA SER A 64 26.44 -14.49 -8.20
C SER A 64 26.05 -13.01 -8.11
N GLN A 65 26.98 -12.16 -7.64
CA GLN A 65 26.70 -10.72 -7.50
C GLN A 65 26.34 -10.08 -8.86
N ALA A 66 26.99 -10.52 -9.93
CA ALA A 66 26.71 -10.02 -11.28
C ALA A 66 25.24 -10.28 -11.69
N LEU A 67 24.67 -11.44 -11.35
CA LEU A 67 23.26 -11.74 -11.63
C LEU A 67 22.31 -10.86 -10.81
N VAL A 68 22.64 -10.60 -9.54
CA VAL A 68 21.88 -9.67 -8.68
C VAL A 68 21.87 -8.27 -9.29
N ASP A 69 23.05 -7.77 -9.69
CA ASP A 69 23.22 -6.44 -10.26
C ASP A 69 22.47 -6.34 -11.61
N VAL A 70 22.50 -7.40 -12.44
CA VAL A 70 21.69 -7.47 -13.66
C VAL A 70 20.21 -7.37 -13.33
N ARG A 71 19.67 -8.17 -12.40
CA ARG A 71 18.23 -8.09 -12.06
C ARG A 71 17.81 -6.69 -11.60
N GLN A 72 18.63 -6.06 -10.75
CA GLN A 72 18.39 -4.70 -10.27
C GLN A 72 18.45 -3.68 -11.41
N ALA A 73 19.45 -3.79 -12.28
CA ALA A 73 19.60 -2.92 -13.45
C ALA A 73 18.42 -3.09 -14.43
N SER A 74 17.97 -4.32 -14.71
CA SER A 74 16.82 -4.58 -15.58
C SER A 74 15.56 -3.89 -15.07
N PHE A 75 15.27 -4.03 -13.77
CA PHE A 75 14.12 -3.37 -13.14
C PHE A 75 14.22 -1.84 -13.25
N ASN A 76 15.36 -1.26 -12.87
CA ASN A 76 15.57 0.18 -12.91
C ASN A 76 15.45 0.73 -14.33
N ASN A 77 16.05 0.07 -15.33
CA ASN A 77 16.01 0.48 -16.73
C ASN A 77 14.60 0.43 -17.33
N ILE A 78 13.82 -0.61 -17.00
CA ILE A 78 12.44 -0.72 -17.44
C ILE A 78 11.56 0.35 -16.77
N TRP A 79 11.69 0.47 -15.45
CA TRP A 79 10.83 1.35 -14.67
C TRP A 79 11.08 2.83 -14.97
N THR A 80 12.34 3.26 -15.09
CA THR A 80 12.70 4.65 -15.46
C THR A 80 12.14 5.07 -16.81
N LYS A 81 11.98 4.14 -17.77
CA LYS A 81 11.35 4.41 -19.07
C LYS A 81 9.82 4.38 -19.02
N LEU A 82 9.25 3.58 -18.11
CA LEU A 82 7.81 3.35 -18.02
C LEU A 82 7.11 4.39 -17.12
N GLU A 83 7.67 4.71 -15.96
CA GLU A 83 7.13 5.66 -14.97
C GLU A 83 6.67 6.99 -15.58
N PRO A 84 7.49 7.74 -16.36
CA PRO A 84 7.05 9.02 -16.91
C PRO A 84 5.89 8.88 -17.89
N LYS A 85 5.81 7.79 -18.66
CA LYS A 85 4.71 7.53 -19.59
C LYS A 85 3.40 7.26 -18.84
N LEU A 86 3.47 6.54 -17.71
CA LEU A 86 2.29 6.26 -16.91
C LEU A 86 1.83 7.50 -16.14
N GLU A 87 2.75 8.30 -15.63
CA GLU A 87 2.46 9.58 -14.98
C GLU A 87 1.82 10.57 -15.96
N GLU A 88 2.30 10.65 -17.20
CA GLU A 88 1.69 11.47 -18.26
C GLU A 88 0.22 11.10 -18.51
N ILE A 89 -0.11 9.81 -18.55
CA ILE A 89 -1.49 9.33 -18.70
C ILE A 89 -2.32 9.62 -17.44
N ALA A 90 -1.74 9.42 -16.24
CA ALA A 90 -2.44 9.69 -14.99
C ALA A 90 -2.79 11.17 -14.81
N ASP A 91 -1.87 12.04 -15.19
CA ASP A 91 -1.98 13.49 -15.10
C ASP A 91 -2.65 14.12 -16.34
N GLU A 92 -3.10 13.31 -17.31
CA GLU A 92 -3.88 13.79 -18.46
C GLU A 92 -5.15 14.51 -17.97
N VAL A 93 -5.30 15.76 -18.41
CA VAL A 93 -6.45 16.63 -18.09
C VAL A 93 -7.20 16.94 -19.38
N ASP A 94 -8.51 17.12 -19.28
CA ASP A 94 -9.27 17.66 -20.40
C ASP A 94 -8.88 19.12 -20.68
N GLU A 95 -8.00 19.30 -21.66
CA GLU A 95 -7.52 20.61 -22.15
C GLU A 95 -8.67 21.53 -22.61
N THR A 96 -9.79 20.97 -23.08
CA THR A 96 -10.94 21.79 -23.49
C THR A 96 -11.64 22.41 -22.30
N SER A 97 -11.82 21.64 -21.22
CA SER A 97 -12.36 22.12 -19.95
C SER A 97 -11.40 23.08 -19.24
N LEU A 98 -10.09 22.84 -19.32
CA LEU A 98 -9.08 23.78 -18.80
C LEU A 98 -9.11 25.12 -19.51
N LYS A 99 -9.20 25.14 -20.85
CA LYS A 99 -9.32 26.39 -21.63
C LYS A 99 -10.59 27.14 -21.28
N ARG A 100 -11.72 26.44 -21.16
CA ARG A 100 -13.00 27.03 -20.74
C ARG A 100 -12.91 27.63 -19.33
N LEU A 101 -12.24 26.96 -18.40
CA LEU A 101 -11.99 27.47 -17.05
C LEU A 101 -11.09 28.71 -17.09
N ASP A 102 -10.04 28.69 -17.89
CA ASP A 102 -9.11 29.81 -18.05
C ASP A 102 -9.81 31.06 -18.61
N GLU A 103 -10.60 30.87 -19.68
CA GLU A 103 -11.47 31.89 -20.29
C GLU A 103 -12.51 32.42 -19.30
N TYR A 104 -13.13 31.54 -18.50
CA TYR A 104 -14.12 31.92 -17.50
C TYR A 104 -13.50 32.85 -16.45
N ILE A 105 -12.38 32.45 -15.84
CA ILE A 105 -11.68 33.23 -14.80
C ILE A 105 -11.21 34.60 -15.35
N GLU A 106 -10.91 34.70 -16.64
CA GLU A 106 -10.51 35.94 -17.30
C GLU A 106 -11.65 36.90 -17.63
N ARG A 107 -12.91 36.45 -17.58
CA ARG A 107 -14.03 37.34 -17.89
C ARG A 107 -13.98 38.56 -16.97
N PRO A 108 -14.07 39.77 -17.52
CA PRO A 108 -14.03 40.98 -16.71
C PRO A 108 -15.21 40.95 -15.74
N VAL A 109 -14.91 40.94 -14.45
CA VAL A 109 -15.92 40.95 -13.39
C VAL A 109 -16.68 42.27 -13.49
N ILE A 110 -17.93 42.23 -13.93
CA ILE A 110 -18.78 43.41 -13.99
C ILE A 110 -19.05 43.83 -12.54
N ARG A 111 -18.67 45.07 -12.18
CA ARG A 111 -18.63 45.58 -10.80
C ARG A 111 -19.98 45.58 -10.03
N HIS A 112 -21.08 45.12 -10.64
CA HIS A 112 -22.42 45.08 -10.03
C HIS A 112 -23.11 43.69 -10.00
N ASP A 113 -22.42 42.59 -10.35
CA ASP A 113 -22.98 41.22 -10.24
C ASP A 113 -22.30 40.37 -9.16
N LYS A 114 -22.83 39.20 -8.81
CA LYS A 114 -22.33 38.29 -7.76
C LYS A 114 -20.82 37.97 -7.85
N LEU A 115 -20.22 37.44 -6.78
CA LEU A 115 -18.82 36.99 -6.76
C LEU A 115 -18.60 35.92 -7.83
N HIS A 116 -17.64 36.16 -8.71
CA HIS A 116 -17.30 35.24 -9.77
C HIS A 116 -16.62 34.00 -9.19
N SER A 117 -17.21 32.82 -9.42
CA SER A 117 -16.76 31.57 -8.82
C SER A 117 -16.81 30.40 -9.80
N ALA A 118 -15.79 29.56 -9.79
CA ALA A 118 -15.76 28.31 -10.54
C ALA A 118 -15.72 27.15 -9.56
N ILE A 119 -16.63 26.17 -9.72
CA ILE A 119 -16.52 24.90 -9.02
C ILE A 119 -15.85 23.91 -9.95
N VAL A 120 -14.72 23.37 -9.51
CA VAL A 120 -14.02 22.28 -10.17
C VAL A 120 -14.35 20.99 -9.44
N VAL A 121 -15.15 20.15 -10.07
CA VAL A 121 -15.40 18.78 -9.62
C VAL A 121 -14.23 17.94 -10.13
N GLY A 122 -13.33 17.61 -9.22
CA GLY A 122 -12.17 16.78 -9.52
C GLY A 122 -12.09 15.73 -8.43
N GLY A 123 -12.15 14.46 -8.80
CA GLY A 123 -11.95 13.35 -7.86
C GLY A 123 -10.50 13.34 -7.37
N THR A 124 -9.73 12.32 -7.73
CA THR A 124 -8.31 12.23 -7.36
C THR A 124 -7.40 13.23 -8.10
N ASP A 125 -7.97 14.10 -8.96
CA ASP A 125 -7.27 15.05 -9.83
C ASP A 125 -7.00 16.42 -9.16
N ALA A 126 -6.97 16.52 -7.83
CA ALA A 126 -6.64 17.77 -7.12
C ALA A 126 -5.27 18.36 -7.56
N ASN A 127 -4.34 17.48 -7.96
CA ASN A 127 -3.04 17.88 -8.52
C ASN A 127 -3.17 18.60 -9.86
N ALA A 128 -4.14 18.24 -10.70
CA ALA A 128 -4.36 18.87 -12.01
C ALA A 128 -4.76 20.34 -11.84
N LEU A 129 -5.67 20.62 -10.90
CA LEU A 129 -6.06 21.99 -10.58
C LEU A 129 -4.89 22.80 -10.01
N ARG A 130 -4.10 22.20 -9.12
CA ARG A 130 -2.92 22.85 -8.54
C ARG A 130 -1.87 23.17 -9.60
N GLY A 131 -1.61 22.22 -10.50
CA GLY A 131 -0.73 22.41 -11.65
C GLY A 131 -1.23 23.50 -12.59
N PHE A 132 -2.53 23.54 -12.87
CA PHE A 132 -3.16 24.60 -13.67
C PHE A 132 -2.98 25.98 -13.03
N LEU A 133 -3.31 26.14 -11.74
CA LEU A 133 -3.12 27.40 -11.02
C LEU A 133 -1.65 27.83 -10.97
N GLY A 134 -0.73 26.86 -10.85
CA GLY A 134 0.71 27.07 -10.91
C GLY A 134 1.19 27.57 -12.29
N ARG A 135 0.77 26.92 -13.39
CA ARG A 135 1.10 27.38 -14.76
C ARG A 135 0.55 28.78 -15.03
N ARG A 136 -0.68 29.07 -14.57
CA ARG A 136 -1.31 30.37 -14.79
C ARG A 136 -0.52 31.51 -14.16
N LYS A 137 0.07 31.27 -12.98
CA LYS A 137 0.95 32.22 -12.28
C LYS A 137 2.12 32.70 -13.12
N GLU A 138 2.71 31.82 -13.94
CA GLU A 138 3.86 32.17 -14.80
C GLU A 138 3.44 32.96 -16.04
N THR A 139 2.24 32.68 -16.56
CA THR A 139 1.75 33.28 -17.80
C THR A 139 1.13 34.67 -17.64
N ARG A 140 0.66 35.06 -16.45
CA ARG A 140 -0.12 36.30 -16.25
C ARG A 140 0.37 37.15 -15.06
N PRO A 141 1.28 38.10 -15.29
CA PRO A 141 1.90 38.88 -14.21
C PRO A 141 0.97 39.90 -13.53
N HIS A 142 -0.16 40.27 -14.15
CA HIS A 142 -1.11 41.28 -13.61
C HIS A 142 -2.20 40.70 -12.69
N THR A 143 -2.15 39.39 -12.41
CA THR A 143 -3.11 38.68 -11.53
C THR A 143 -2.35 38.06 -10.37
N ILE A 144 -2.87 38.23 -9.15
CA ILE A 144 -2.33 37.52 -7.99
C ILE A 144 -3.06 36.17 -7.83
N HIS A 145 -2.29 35.11 -7.66
CA HIS A 145 -2.80 33.77 -7.36
C HIS A 145 -2.51 33.40 -5.92
N CYS A 146 -3.52 32.95 -5.18
CA CYS A 146 -3.39 32.44 -3.82
C CYS A 146 -4.16 31.13 -3.65
N GLU A 147 -3.62 30.23 -2.83
CA GLU A 147 -4.24 28.94 -2.48
C GLU A 147 -4.59 28.94 -0.98
N LEU A 148 -5.79 28.47 -0.64
CA LEU A 148 -6.24 28.31 0.74
C LEU A 148 -6.63 26.85 1.00
N GLN A 149 -6.01 26.27 2.02
CA GLN A 149 -6.31 24.91 2.51
C GLN A 149 -7.09 24.97 3.82
N ALA A 150 -7.93 23.97 4.08
CA ALA A 150 -8.77 23.91 5.29
C ALA A 150 -7.95 23.96 6.59
N THR A 151 -6.76 23.35 6.59
CA THR A 151 -5.81 23.37 7.72
C THR A 151 -5.30 24.77 8.08
N GLN A 152 -5.35 25.70 7.11
CA GLN A 152 -4.94 27.10 7.24
C GLN A 152 -6.13 28.03 7.51
N ALA A 153 -7.33 27.48 7.77
CA ALA A 153 -8.57 28.24 7.91
C ALA A 153 -9.39 27.78 9.13
N SER A 154 -8.75 27.67 10.30
CA SER A 154 -9.45 27.30 11.55
C SER A 154 -10.43 28.38 12.05
N ASN A 155 -10.19 29.65 11.70
CA ASN A 155 -11.11 30.75 11.90
C ASN A 155 -10.93 31.80 10.78
N LEU A 156 -11.85 32.76 10.69
CA LEU A 156 -11.83 33.81 9.67
C LEU A 156 -10.53 34.63 9.66
N GLN A 157 -10.00 34.99 10.84
CA GLN A 157 -8.78 35.81 10.94
C GLN A 157 -7.55 35.07 10.37
N ILE A 158 -7.42 33.79 10.67
CA ILE A 158 -6.32 32.95 10.19
C ILE A 158 -6.49 32.69 8.69
N ALA A 159 -7.72 32.49 8.22
CA ALA A 159 -8.02 32.35 6.79
C ALA A 159 -7.60 33.59 6.00
N LEU A 160 -8.06 34.79 6.41
CA LEU A 160 -7.72 36.05 5.75
C LEU A 160 -6.21 36.33 5.81
N LYS A 161 -5.57 36.12 6.96
CA LYS A 161 -4.11 36.25 7.08
C LYS A 161 -3.35 35.31 6.15
N SER A 162 -3.85 34.08 5.98
CA SER A 162 -3.24 33.10 5.08
C SER A 162 -3.43 33.49 3.62
N VAL A 163 -4.63 33.96 3.24
CA VAL A 163 -4.90 34.50 1.89
C VAL A 163 -3.97 35.68 1.58
N ILE A 164 -3.87 36.68 2.46
CA ILE A 164 -3.01 37.85 2.25
C ILE A 164 -1.53 37.45 2.16
N LYS A 165 -1.07 36.59 3.08
CA LYS A 165 0.30 36.10 3.08
C LYS A 165 0.61 35.35 1.79
N ASP A 166 -0.24 34.40 1.41
CA ASP A 166 -0.01 33.56 0.23
C ASP A 166 -0.07 34.38 -1.06
N ALA A 167 -1.02 35.31 -1.16
CA ALA A 167 -1.12 36.27 -2.27
C ALA A 167 0.19 37.06 -2.49
N ILE A 168 0.73 37.67 -1.43
CA ILE A 168 1.96 38.48 -1.52
C ILE A 168 3.20 37.60 -1.75
N VAL A 169 3.30 36.46 -1.06
CA VAL A 169 4.40 35.51 -1.22
C VAL A 169 4.40 34.90 -2.62
N SER A 170 3.22 34.66 -3.19
CA SER A 170 3.08 34.11 -4.52
C SER A 170 3.63 35.09 -5.57
N HIS A 171 3.31 36.39 -5.48
CA HIS A 171 3.79 37.39 -6.43
C HIS A 171 5.26 37.83 -6.20
N GLY A 172 5.62 38.21 -4.97
CA GLY A 172 6.92 38.83 -4.64
C GLY A 172 7.87 37.98 -3.79
N GLY A 173 7.46 36.76 -3.43
CA GLY A 173 8.22 35.89 -2.53
C GLY A 173 8.17 36.30 -1.05
N GLN A 174 8.79 35.47 -0.21
CA GLN A 174 8.78 35.66 1.25
C GLN A 174 9.41 36.98 1.70
N LYS A 175 10.43 37.48 0.98
CA LYS A 175 11.11 38.73 1.31
C LYS A 175 10.22 39.96 1.08
N ALA A 176 9.46 39.97 -0.02
CA ALA A 176 8.53 41.06 -0.32
C ALA A 176 7.43 41.16 0.74
N TYR A 177 6.89 40.02 1.18
CA TYR A 177 5.90 39.99 2.27
C TYR A 177 6.42 40.62 3.56
N ILE A 178 7.64 40.26 3.98
CA ILE A 178 8.25 40.82 5.21
C ILE A 178 8.50 42.32 5.06
N ALA A 179 9.00 42.77 3.90
CA ALA A 179 9.24 44.17 3.62
C ALA A 179 7.95 45.00 3.60
N HIS A 180 6.90 44.49 2.95
CA HIS A 180 5.57 45.12 2.88
C HIS A 180 4.95 45.26 4.27
N LEU A 181 5.01 44.20 5.08
CA LEU A 181 4.56 44.25 6.47
C LEU A 181 5.34 45.25 7.31
N ALA A 182 6.67 45.32 7.14
CA ALA A 182 7.50 46.27 7.88
C ALA A 182 7.18 47.73 7.51
N LYS A 183 6.93 48.00 6.22
CA LYS A 183 6.56 49.31 5.68
C LYS A 183 5.22 49.80 6.22
N HIS A 184 4.22 48.92 6.28
CA HIS A 184 2.84 49.27 6.62
C HIS A 184 2.42 48.93 8.06
N LYS A 185 3.35 48.44 8.90
CA LYS A 185 3.11 48.06 10.31
C LYS A 185 2.46 49.16 11.18
N ARG A 186 2.66 50.43 10.82
CA ARG A 186 2.09 51.59 11.54
C ARG A 186 0.70 52.00 11.03
N ALA A 187 0.39 51.69 9.78
CA ALA A 187 -0.87 52.08 9.14
C ALA A 187 -1.97 51.05 9.39
N ILE A 188 -1.63 49.76 9.36
CA ILE A 188 -2.60 48.67 9.52
C ILE A 188 -2.17 47.78 10.69
N PRO A 189 -2.86 47.84 11.85
CA PRO A 189 -2.48 47.09 13.04
C PRO A 189 -2.70 45.58 12.90
N MET A 190 -3.64 45.16 12.05
CA MET A 190 -4.12 43.78 11.97
C MET A 190 -3.65 43.08 10.70
N LEU A 191 -2.99 41.94 10.86
CA LEU A 191 -2.39 41.16 9.76
C LEU A 191 -3.40 40.42 8.88
N PHE A 192 -4.70 40.51 9.20
CA PHE A 192 -5.80 39.86 8.50
C PHE A 192 -6.70 40.86 7.76
N ASP A 193 -6.33 42.15 7.74
CA ASP A 193 -7.08 43.17 7.03
C ASP A 193 -6.77 43.15 5.53
N LEU A 194 -7.81 43.08 4.70
CA LEU A 194 -7.67 43.05 3.23
C LEU A 194 -7.14 44.37 2.66
N GLU A 195 -7.14 45.46 3.44
CA GLU A 195 -6.47 46.70 3.06
C GLU A 195 -4.98 46.50 2.77
N LEU A 196 -4.31 45.58 3.48
CA LEU A 196 -2.90 45.23 3.21
C LEU A 196 -2.69 44.70 1.79
N LEU A 197 -3.66 43.89 1.32
CA LEU A 197 -3.63 43.32 -0.02
C LEU A 197 -3.97 44.38 -1.07
N GLN A 198 -4.93 45.26 -0.79
CA GLN A 198 -5.26 46.38 -1.67
C GLN A 198 -4.06 47.29 -1.92
N ILE A 199 -3.38 47.75 -0.86
CA ILE A 199 -2.21 48.61 -1.00
C ILE A 199 -1.11 47.90 -1.80
N TYR A 200 -0.91 46.61 -1.57
CA TYR A 200 0.07 45.83 -2.34
C TYR A 200 -0.28 45.78 -3.83
N MET A 201 -1.55 45.56 -4.16
CA MET A 201 -2.03 45.50 -5.53
C MET A 201 -1.92 46.84 -6.26
N GLU A 202 -2.25 47.95 -5.59
CA GLU A 202 -2.12 49.30 -6.14
C GLU A 202 -0.64 49.66 -6.40
N GLU A 203 0.27 49.32 -5.47
CA GLU A 203 1.71 49.57 -5.63
C GLU A 203 2.33 48.82 -6.82
N HIS A 204 1.76 47.67 -7.22
CA HIS A 204 2.31 46.81 -8.26
C HIS A 204 1.45 46.77 -9.55
N GLY A 205 0.37 47.55 -9.64
CA GLY A 205 -0.50 47.60 -10.82
C GLY A 205 -1.25 46.30 -11.09
N LEU A 206 -1.75 45.65 -10.03
CA LEU A 206 -2.45 44.37 -10.08
C LEU A 206 -3.97 44.59 -10.00
N HIS A 207 -4.75 43.82 -10.74
CA HIS A 207 -6.18 44.11 -10.93
C HIS A 207 -7.14 43.00 -10.48
N ASN A 208 -6.64 41.77 -10.30
CA ASN A 208 -7.45 40.63 -9.92
C ASN A 208 -6.72 39.70 -8.94
N VAL A 209 -7.48 39.12 -8.02
CA VAL A 209 -7.04 38.08 -7.09
C VAL A 209 -7.79 36.78 -7.41
N VAL A 210 -7.06 35.76 -7.85
CA VAL A 210 -7.60 34.41 -8.02
C VAL A 210 -7.34 33.62 -6.75
N LEU A 211 -8.40 33.24 -6.06
CA LEU A 211 -8.36 32.46 -4.82
C LEU A 211 -8.77 31.01 -5.10
N GLY A 212 -7.81 30.09 -5.08
CA GLY A 212 -8.05 28.66 -5.15
C GLY A 212 -8.31 28.07 -3.76
N ILE A 213 -9.52 27.57 -3.50
CA ILE A 213 -9.86 26.85 -2.28
C ILE A 213 -9.84 25.35 -2.59
N THR A 214 -8.81 24.66 -2.11
CA THR A 214 -8.66 23.21 -2.34
C THR A 214 -9.44 22.40 -1.32
N ASN A 215 -10.14 21.36 -1.77
CA ASN A 215 -11.01 20.51 -0.94
C ASN A 215 -11.99 21.31 -0.06
N ALA A 216 -12.83 22.13 -0.69
CA ALA A 216 -13.72 23.06 0.01
C ALA A 216 -14.66 22.39 1.03
N GLU A 217 -14.94 21.09 0.89
CA GLU A 217 -15.75 20.28 1.82
C GLU A 217 -15.10 20.06 3.19
N MET A 218 -13.78 20.17 3.28
CA MET A 218 -13.03 20.00 4.52
C MET A 218 -13.04 21.26 5.38
N PHE A 219 -13.55 22.38 4.86
CA PHE A 219 -13.67 23.62 5.60
C PHE A 219 -14.86 23.57 6.56
N ASP A 220 -14.71 24.24 7.70
CA ASP A 220 -15.87 24.62 8.51
C ASP A 220 -16.75 25.55 7.67
N LEU A 221 -18.01 25.13 7.47
CA LEU A 221 -18.99 25.85 6.65
C LEU A 221 -19.27 27.25 7.16
N ASN A 222 -19.16 27.49 8.48
CA ASN A 222 -19.33 28.82 9.07
C ASN A 222 -18.17 29.73 8.66
N VAL A 223 -16.94 29.23 8.78
CA VAL A 223 -15.73 29.99 8.40
C VAL A 223 -15.73 30.27 6.89
N LEU A 224 -16.09 29.29 6.07
CA LEU A 224 -16.18 29.48 4.62
C LEU A 224 -17.28 30.48 4.24
N SER A 225 -18.43 30.41 4.89
CA SER A 225 -19.54 31.35 4.69
C SER A 225 -19.15 32.78 5.04
N GLU A 226 -18.54 32.98 6.21
CA GLU A 226 -18.03 34.27 6.65
C GLU A 226 -16.96 34.81 5.70
N LEU A 227 -16.03 33.95 5.27
CA LEU A 227 -14.98 34.32 4.32
C LEU A 227 -15.58 34.80 3.00
N ILE A 228 -16.53 34.07 2.42
CA ILE A 228 -17.19 34.47 1.17
C ILE A 228 -17.93 35.80 1.35
N SER A 229 -18.65 35.99 2.47
CA SER A 229 -19.32 37.27 2.76
C SER A 229 -18.33 38.42 2.94
N GLN A 230 -17.17 38.19 3.56
CA GLN A 230 -16.12 39.20 3.67
C GLN A 230 -15.54 39.55 2.29
N LEU A 231 -15.22 38.56 1.46
CA LEU A 231 -14.73 38.80 0.10
C LEU A 231 -15.77 39.56 -0.76
N GLU A 232 -17.05 39.24 -0.59
CA GLU A 232 -18.15 39.94 -1.26
C GLU A 232 -18.23 41.39 -0.84
N SER A 233 -18.07 41.70 0.46
CA SER A 233 -18.08 43.08 0.96
C SER A 233 -16.91 43.95 0.47
N TRP A 234 -15.83 43.34 -0.04
CA TRP A 234 -14.65 44.02 -0.57
C TRP A 234 -14.61 44.07 -2.11
N ARG A 235 -15.67 43.60 -2.78
CA ARG A 235 -15.80 43.58 -4.25
C ARG A 235 -15.64 44.93 -4.95
N ASP A 236 -15.87 46.02 -4.22
CA ASP A 236 -15.82 47.39 -4.72
C ASP A 236 -14.36 47.88 -4.87
N ARG A 237 -13.48 47.36 -4.01
CA ARG A 237 -12.06 47.70 -3.92
C ARG A 237 -11.17 46.64 -4.56
N LEU A 238 -11.53 45.37 -4.42
CA LEU A 238 -10.76 44.22 -4.89
C LEU A 238 -11.62 43.31 -5.78
N SER A 239 -11.10 42.93 -6.93
CA SER A 239 -11.72 41.91 -7.77
C SER A 239 -11.24 40.53 -7.31
N PHE A 240 -12.19 39.65 -6.96
CA PHE A 240 -11.92 38.26 -6.58
C PHE A 240 -12.54 37.29 -7.58
N SER A 241 -11.74 36.34 -8.06
CA SER A 241 -12.21 35.15 -8.77
C SER A 241 -11.95 33.92 -7.89
N ILE A 242 -13.00 33.23 -7.46
CA ILE A 242 -12.88 32.09 -6.52
C ILE A 242 -12.91 30.78 -7.31
N VAL A 243 -11.95 29.89 -7.10
CA VAL A 243 -11.95 28.54 -7.69
C VAL A 243 -12.07 27.53 -6.56
N LEU A 244 -13.21 26.87 -6.45
CA LEU A 244 -13.53 25.88 -5.43
C LEU A 244 -13.25 24.47 -5.98
N SER A 245 -12.41 23.69 -5.32
CA SER A 245 -12.24 22.27 -5.64
C SER A 245 -13.13 21.40 -4.76
N LEU A 246 -13.92 20.53 -5.40
CA LEU A 246 -14.78 19.54 -4.74
C LEU A 246 -14.38 18.13 -5.15
N VAL A 247 -14.33 17.23 -4.16
CA VAL A 247 -14.09 15.79 -4.36
C VAL A 247 -15.43 15.06 -4.49
N THR A 248 -16.46 15.52 -3.78
CA THR A 248 -17.82 14.99 -3.88
C THR A 248 -18.65 15.73 -4.92
N THR A 249 -19.91 15.35 -5.02
CA THR A 249 -20.87 15.97 -5.95
C THR A 249 -21.26 17.38 -5.51
N VAL A 250 -21.46 18.26 -6.49
CA VAL A 250 -21.94 19.64 -6.28
C VAL A 250 -23.22 19.71 -5.46
N SER A 251 -24.15 18.77 -5.65
CA SER A 251 -25.43 18.71 -4.92
C SER A 251 -25.26 18.52 -3.41
N LEU A 252 -24.27 17.72 -2.98
CA LEU A 252 -23.95 17.54 -1.58
C LEU A 252 -23.37 18.82 -0.98
N PHE A 253 -22.48 19.49 -1.69
CA PHE A 253 -21.92 20.77 -1.25
C PHE A 253 -23.00 21.86 -1.17
N GLU A 254 -23.84 21.99 -2.19
CA GLU A 254 -24.97 22.93 -2.22
C GLU A 254 -25.95 22.70 -1.07
N SER A 255 -26.24 21.44 -0.74
CA SER A 255 -27.15 21.09 0.36
C SER A 255 -26.64 21.50 1.74
N ARG A 256 -25.31 21.64 1.90
CA ARG A 256 -24.65 21.99 3.16
C ARG A 256 -24.47 23.49 3.34
N MET A 257 -24.33 24.25 2.25
CA MET A 257 -24.12 25.70 2.29
C MET A 257 -25.43 26.46 2.51
N SER A 258 -25.35 27.61 3.19
CA SER A 258 -26.53 28.44 3.39
C SER A 258 -26.99 29.07 2.06
N ARG A 259 -28.31 29.16 1.85
CA ARG A 259 -28.89 29.79 0.65
C ARG A 259 -28.49 31.27 0.51
N SER A 260 -28.21 31.94 1.62
CA SER A 260 -27.75 33.33 1.63
C SER A 260 -26.38 33.47 0.98
N VAL A 261 -25.44 32.58 1.31
CA VAL A 261 -24.08 32.59 0.73
C VAL A 261 -24.10 32.13 -0.73
N MET A 262 -24.88 31.11 -1.07
CA MET A 262 -25.01 30.65 -2.46
C MET A 262 -25.56 31.74 -3.39
N ARG A 263 -26.37 32.68 -2.88
CA ARG A 263 -26.85 33.83 -3.66
C ARG A 263 -25.76 34.85 -3.95
N LEU A 264 -24.67 34.87 -3.18
CA LEU A 264 -23.53 35.76 -3.38
C LEU A 264 -22.59 35.27 -4.47
N LEU A 265 -22.67 34.00 -4.87
CA LEU A 265 -21.79 33.39 -5.85
C LEU A 265 -22.48 33.30 -7.23
N ASP A 266 -21.78 33.75 -8.27
CA ASP A 266 -22.05 33.35 -9.65
C ASP A 266 -21.14 32.18 -9.96
N THR A 267 -21.71 30.98 -10.07
CA THR A 267 -20.94 29.73 -10.09
C THR A 267 -21.14 28.96 -11.39
N GLU A 268 -20.04 28.71 -12.11
CA GLU A 268 -20.01 27.74 -13.22
C GLU A 268 -19.29 26.46 -12.77
N VAL A 269 -19.79 25.29 -13.19
CA VAL A 269 -19.25 23.98 -12.81
C VAL A 269 -18.38 23.45 -13.94
N PHE A 270 -17.18 23.00 -13.59
CA PHE A 270 -16.18 22.43 -14.48
C PHE A 270 -15.82 21.03 -14.02
N SER A 271 -15.61 20.11 -14.97
CA SER A 271 -15.06 18.79 -14.72
C SER A 271 -13.71 18.72 -15.41
N LEU A 272 -12.64 18.47 -14.64
CA LEU A 272 -11.30 18.29 -15.20
C LEU A 272 -10.98 16.81 -15.51
N ALA A 273 -11.89 15.91 -15.13
CA ALA A 273 -11.74 14.49 -15.42
C ALA A 273 -11.72 14.26 -16.93
N SER A 274 -10.70 13.53 -17.41
CA SER A 274 -10.67 13.02 -18.77
C SER A 274 -11.88 12.09 -18.99
N SER A 275 -12.45 12.10 -20.20
CA SER A 275 -13.52 11.18 -20.60
C SER A 275 -13.04 9.74 -20.75
N ARG A 276 -11.73 9.52 -20.74
CA ARG A 276 -11.09 8.21 -20.87
C ARG A 276 -10.99 7.47 -19.54
N ASP A 277 -10.98 6.15 -19.62
CA ASP A 277 -10.74 5.27 -18.46
C ASP A 277 -9.24 5.17 -18.18
N LYS A 278 -8.72 6.15 -17.42
CA LYS A 278 -7.29 6.27 -17.09
C LYS A 278 -6.68 4.97 -16.53
N PHE A 279 -7.44 4.18 -15.76
CA PHE A 279 -6.94 2.91 -15.21
C PHE A 279 -6.65 1.88 -16.31
N PHE A 280 -7.54 1.78 -17.30
CA PHE A 280 -7.31 0.92 -18.45
C PHE A 280 -6.14 1.41 -19.29
N ASP A 281 -6.04 2.72 -19.54
CA ASP A 281 -4.97 3.30 -20.35
C ASP A 281 -3.59 3.11 -19.69
N ILE A 282 -3.48 3.35 -18.38
CA ILE A 282 -2.27 3.07 -17.58
C ILE A 282 -1.90 1.59 -17.65
N PHE A 283 -2.87 0.69 -17.44
CA PHE A 283 -2.61 -0.75 -17.52
C PHE A 283 -2.20 -1.18 -18.93
N SER A 284 -2.88 -0.70 -19.96
CA SER A 284 -2.59 -1.02 -21.36
C SER A 284 -1.19 -0.54 -21.74
N ALA A 285 -0.82 0.68 -21.36
CA ALA A 285 0.53 1.20 -21.54
C ALA A 285 1.58 0.35 -20.81
N ALA A 286 1.31 -0.06 -19.57
CA ALA A 286 2.20 -0.94 -18.81
C ALA A 286 2.35 -2.34 -19.43
N GLN A 287 1.27 -2.91 -19.97
CA GLN A 287 1.25 -4.25 -20.55
C GLN A 287 1.84 -4.29 -21.98
N LEU A 288 1.62 -3.24 -22.78
CA LEU A 288 1.95 -3.21 -24.22
C LEU A 288 3.18 -2.34 -24.56
N ALA A 289 3.85 -1.76 -23.57
CA ALA A 289 5.05 -0.95 -23.79
C ALA A 289 6.10 -1.70 -24.66
N ARG A 290 6.46 -1.09 -25.79
CA ARG A 290 7.62 -1.46 -26.60
C ARG A 290 8.78 -0.55 -26.23
N HIS A 291 9.90 -1.16 -25.83
CA HIS A 291 11.16 -0.45 -25.57
C HIS A 291 12.06 -0.55 -26.81
N GLY A 292 11.87 0.33 -27.79
CA GLY A 292 12.78 0.45 -28.96
C GLY A 292 12.92 -0.80 -29.84
N GLU A 293 13.80 -0.71 -30.86
CA GLU A 293 14.03 -1.77 -31.86
C GLU A 293 14.90 -2.93 -31.36
N GLU A 294 15.73 -2.72 -30.33
CA GLU A 294 16.46 -3.81 -29.65
C GLU A 294 16.44 -3.60 -28.14
N PRO A 295 15.59 -4.33 -27.39
CA PRO A 295 15.59 -4.21 -25.95
C PRO A 295 16.72 -5.06 -25.38
N GLU A 296 17.76 -4.39 -24.88
CA GLU A 296 18.75 -4.95 -23.93
C GLU A 296 18.07 -5.67 -22.73
N TYR A 297 16.80 -5.33 -22.46
CA TYR A 297 15.98 -5.88 -21.37
C TYR A 297 14.55 -6.23 -21.85
N LEU A 298 14.16 -7.50 -21.74
CA LEU A 298 12.80 -7.96 -22.00
C LEU A 298 11.87 -7.63 -20.82
N GLN A 299 10.87 -6.80 -21.07
CA GLN A 299 9.86 -6.47 -20.06
C GLN A 299 8.91 -7.66 -19.82
N PRO A 300 8.69 -8.07 -18.55
CA PRO A 300 7.68 -9.06 -18.20
C PRO A 300 6.26 -8.50 -18.34
N LEU A 301 5.29 -9.40 -18.46
CA LEU A 301 3.88 -9.12 -18.70
C LEU A 301 3.05 -9.56 -17.49
N PHE A 302 1.89 -8.94 -17.28
CA PHE A 302 0.96 -9.37 -16.23
C PHE A 302 0.21 -10.63 -16.64
N ALA A 303 0.21 -11.63 -15.75
CA ALA A 303 -0.66 -12.79 -15.90
C ALA A 303 -2.12 -12.43 -15.61
N PRO A 304 -3.10 -13.18 -16.15
CA PRO A 304 -4.52 -12.96 -15.88
C PRO A 304 -4.89 -12.89 -14.39
N SER A 305 -4.17 -13.62 -13.52
CA SER A 305 -4.37 -13.58 -12.06
C SER A 305 -4.05 -12.22 -11.45
N VAL A 306 -2.93 -11.61 -11.85
CA VAL A 306 -2.47 -10.31 -11.34
C VAL A 306 -3.30 -9.19 -11.95
N THR A 307 -3.59 -9.28 -13.25
CA THR A 307 -4.49 -8.34 -13.95
C THR A 307 -5.84 -8.25 -13.25
N ARG A 308 -6.45 -9.39 -12.89
CA ARG A 308 -7.70 -9.40 -12.14
C ARG A 308 -7.59 -8.62 -10.82
N ASN A 309 -6.55 -8.87 -10.03
CA ASN A 309 -6.36 -8.19 -8.75
C ASN A 309 -6.15 -6.68 -8.91
N LEU A 310 -5.38 -6.27 -9.92
CA LEU A 310 -5.19 -4.85 -10.26
C LEU A 310 -6.53 -4.18 -10.61
N PHE A 311 -7.34 -4.80 -11.47
CA PHE A 311 -8.65 -4.22 -11.82
C PHE A 311 -9.70 -4.36 -10.71
N GLU A 312 -9.57 -5.30 -9.79
CA GLU A 312 -10.37 -5.35 -8.56
C GLU A 312 -10.02 -4.15 -7.66
N MET A 313 -8.73 -3.79 -7.54
CA MET A 313 -8.30 -2.55 -6.88
C MET A 313 -8.82 -1.31 -7.60
N ALA A 314 -8.76 -1.25 -8.93
CA ALA A 314 -9.26 -0.10 -9.70
C ALA A 314 -10.79 0.08 -9.60
N GLN A 315 -11.54 -0.95 -9.22
CA GLN A 315 -12.98 -0.84 -8.96
C GLN A 315 -13.29 -0.23 -7.59
N ASP A 316 -12.32 -0.18 -6.67
CA ASP A 316 -12.46 0.48 -5.38
C ASP A 316 -12.37 2.01 -5.58
N GLN A 317 -13.43 2.71 -5.18
CA GLN A 317 -13.56 4.17 -5.36
C GLN A 317 -12.51 5.00 -4.60
N SER A 318 -11.80 4.36 -3.66
CA SER A 318 -10.73 5.01 -2.87
C SER A 318 -9.36 5.01 -3.55
N VAL A 319 -9.17 4.20 -4.60
CA VAL A 319 -7.86 4.05 -5.24
C VAL A 319 -7.65 5.15 -6.27
N SER A 320 -6.54 5.89 -6.14
CA SER A 320 -6.13 6.88 -7.14
C SER A 320 -5.34 6.25 -8.30
N THR A 321 -5.28 6.94 -9.44
CA THR A 321 -4.43 6.55 -10.58
C THR A 321 -2.96 6.41 -10.18
N HIS A 322 -2.46 7.32 -9.33
CA HIS A 322 -1.11 7.24 -8.77
C HIS A 322 -0.90 6.03 -7.86
N ALA A 323 -1.87 5.70 -6.99
CA ALA A 323 -1.81 4.47 -6.19
C ALA A 323 -1.83 3.21 -7.06
N PHE A 324 -2.54 3.24 -8.18
CA PHE A 324 -2.56 2.18 -9.18
C PHE A 324 -1.20 2.02 -9.88
N ILE A 325 -0.52 3.12 -10.23
CA ILE A 325 0.87 3.10 -10.73
C ILE A 325 1.81 2.47 -9.70
N GLN A 326 1.68 2.82 -8.42
CA GLN A 326 2.49 2.20 -7.36
C GLN A 326 2.21 0.69 -7.20
N ALA A 327 0.97 0.24 -7.39
CA ALA A 327 0.65 -1.18 -7.40
C ALA A 327 1.30 -1.92 -8.59
N ILE A 328 1.31 -1.30 -9.77
CA ILE A 328 2.03 -1.80 -10.96
C ILE A 328 3.54 -1.84 -10.69
N LYS A 329 4.13 -0.77 -10.13
CA LYS A 329 5.54 -0.70 -9.71
C LYS A 329 5.90 -1.85 -8.78
N TYR A 330 5.07 -2.07 -7.77
CA TYR A 330 5.26 -3.13 -6.79
C TYR A 330 5.22 -4.52 -7.43
N CYS A 331 4.38 -4.74 -8.44
CA CYS A 331 4.36 -6.01 -9.17
C CYS A 331 5.67 -6.27 -9.90
N PHE A 332 6.19 -5.27 -10.63
CA PHE A 332 7.49 -5.38 -11.29
C PHE A 332 8.61 -5.58 -10.27
N ALA A 333 8.65 -4.75 -9.22
CA ALA A 333 9.67 -4.82 -8.18
C ALA A 333 9.68 -6.19 -7.50
N SER A 334 8.51 -6.71 -7.10
CA SER A 334 8.39 -8.02 -6.46
C SER A 334 8.84 -9.16 -7.38
N HIS A 335 8.53 -9.06 -8.67
CA HIS A 335 8.91 -10.08 -9.66
C HIS A 335 10.42 -10.16 -9.84
N TYR A 336 11.09 -9.03 -10.04
CA TYR A 336 12.55 -8.97 -10.17
C TYR A 336 13.27 -9.26 -8.85
N PHE A 337 12.69 -8.87 -7.71
CA PHE A 337 13.29 -9.05 -6.39
C PHE A 337 13.29 -10.51 -5.93
N ALA A 338 12.18 -11.23 -6.13
CA ALA A 338 11.98 -12.56 -5.56
C ALA A 338 12.41 -13.73 -6.46
N ASN A 339 12.60 -13.51 -7.76
CA ASN A 339 12.89 -14.58 -8.72
C ASN A 339 14.29 -14.41 -9.33
N SER A 340 15.14 -15.44 -9.24
CA SER A 340 16.48 -15.41 -9.84
C SER A 340 16.43 -15.54 -11.37
N ILE A 341 15.45 -16.28 -11.90
CA ILE A 341 15.27 -16.53 -13.34
C ILE A 341 14.96 -15.27 -14.15
N THR A 342 14.58 -14.15 -13.51
CA THR A 342 14.36 -12.89 -14.23
C THR A 342 15.64 -12.28 -14.77
N ALA A 343 16.81 -12.71 -14.31
CA ALA A 343 18.09 -12.34 -14.92
C ALA A 343 18.14 -12.72 -16.40
N ALA A 344 17.52 -13.85 -16.79
CA ALA A 344 17.44 -14.33 -18.17
C ALA A 344 16.60 -13.43 -19.11
N LEU A 345 15.91 -12.43 -18.57
CA LEU A 345 15.22 -11.40 -19.38
C LEU A 345 16.20 -10.38 -19.97
N SER A 346 17.47 -10.40 -19.58
CA SER A 346 18.53 -9.52 -20.09
C SER A 346 19.59 -10.37 -20.81
N ASP A 347 20.53 -9.73 -21.49
CA ASP A 347 21.68 -10.45 -22.03
C ASP A 347 22.64 -10.86 -20.90
N VAL A 348 22.71 -12.18 -20.67
CA VAL A 348 23.55 -12.82 -19.64
C VAL A 348 24.76 -13.52 -20.27
N SER A 349 24.94 -13.42 -21.59
CA SER A 349 25.99 -14.15 -22.34
C SER A 349 27.42 -13.80 -21.88
N HIS A 350 27.60 -12.64 -21.26
CA HIS A 350 28.89 -12.13 -20.77
C HIS A 350 29.22 -12.56 -19.31
N ILE A 351 28.34 -13.29 -18.64
CA ILE A 351 28.52 -13.67 -17.23
C ILE A 351 29.06 -15.09 -17.14
N ASP A 352 30.31 -15.22 -16.68
CA ASP A 352 31.00 -16.51 -16.56
C ASP A 352 30.36 -17.44 -15.50
N ASP A 353 29.87 -16.87 -14.39
CA ASP A 353 29.26 -17.61 -13.27
C ASP A 353 27.71 -17.61 -13.35
N ALA A 354 27.15 -18.11 -14.45
CA ALA A 354 25.69 -18.19 -14.68
C ALA A 354 25.07 -19.56 -14.33
N HIS A 355 25.82 -20.48 -13.73
CA HIS A 355 25.37 -21.86 -13.48
C HIS A 355 24.09 -21.93 -12.63
N SER A 356 23.98 -21.13 -11.57
CA SER A 356 22.80 -21.11 -10.70
C SER A 356 21.53 -20.61 -11.41
N LEU A 357 21.68 -19.75 -12.43
CA LEU A 357 20.59 -19.34 -13.31
C LEU A 357 20.16 -20.50 -14.23
N CYS A 358 21.12 -21.18 -14.85
CA CYS A 358 20.87 -22.33 -15.73
C CYS A 358 20.15 -23.47 -15.00
N GLU A 359 20.58 -23.81 -13.78
CA GLU A 359 19.89 -24.77 -12.92
C GLU A 359 18.49 -24.29 -12.55
N GLY A 360 18.32 -22.99 -12.25
CA GLY A 360 17.00 -22.38 -12.04
C GLY A 360 16.07 -22.59 -13.24
N ILE A 361 16.57 -22.36 -14.46
CA ILE A 361 15.82 -22.55 -15.71
C ILE A 361 15.44 -24.03 -15.91
N ARG A 362 16.39 -24.97 -15.74
CA ARG A 362 16.16 -26.42 -15.91
C ARG A 362 15.10 -26.97 -14.95
N ASN A 363 15.00 -26.39 -13.76
CA ASN A 363 14.03 -26.78 -12.74
C ASN A 363 12.64 -26.14 -12.92
N THR A 364 12.46 -25.24 -13.90
CA THR A 364 11.13 -24.69 -14.20
C THR A 364 10.24 -25.73 -14.88
N ARG A 365 8.94 -25.66 -14.59
CA ARG A 365 7.97 -26.60 -15.15
C ARG A 365 7.80 -26.39 -16.65
N SER A 366 7.78 -25.14 -17.09
CA SER A 366 7.67 -24.82 -18.53
C SER A 366 8.86 -25.35 -19.34
N PHE A 367 10.08 -25.34 -18.79
CA PHE A 367 11.25 -25.93 -19.43
C PHE A 367 11.10 -27.46 -19.57
N GLN A 368 10.68 -28.14 -18.50
CA GLN A 368 10.47 -29.59 -18.52
C GLN A 368 9.38 -30.02 -19.51
N GLU A 369 8.26 -29.29 -19.54
CA GLU A 369 7.19 -29.50 -20.52
C GLU A 369 7.68 -29.25 -21.95
N HIS A 370 8.51 -28.21 -22.16
CA HIS A 370 9.12 -27.93 -23.46
C HIS A 370 10.07 -29.04 -23.93
N CYS A 371 10.95 -29.53 -23.06
CA CYS A 371 11.82 -30.67 -23.38
C CYS A 371 11.02 -31.92 -23.73
N THR A 372 9.93 -32.20 -23.00
CA THR A 372 9.03 -33.33 -23.29
C THR A 372 8.40 -33.17 -24.68
N ASN A 373 7.88 -31.98 -24.99
CA ASN A 373 7.30 -31.66 -26.30
C ASN A 373 8.32 -31.78 -27.44
N LEU A 374 9.60 -31.44 -27.21
CA LEU A 374 10.67 -31.60 -28.20
C LEU A 374 10.97 -33.07 -28.47
N LEU A 375 10.92 -33.93 -27.45
CA LEU A 375 11.10 -35.38 -27.60
C LEU A 375 9.93 -36.00 -28.38
N ASP A 376 8.70 -35.59 -28.07
CA ASP A 376 7.48 -36.10 -28.70
C ASP A 376 7.33 -35.71 -30.18
N LYS A 377 7.78 -34.51 -30.56
CA LYS A 377 7.61 -33.97 -31.94
C LYS A 377 8.66 -34.43 -32.96
N GLY A 378 9.69 -35.19 -32.57
CA GLY A 378 10.73 -35.56 -33.52
C GLY A 378 11.93 -36.38 -33.04
N GLY A 379 11.90 -37.02 -31.87
CA GLY A 379 12.81 -38.13 -31.50
C GLY A 379 14.32 -37.83 -31.44
N GLN A 380 14.77 -36.59 -31.62
CA GLN A 380 16.19 -36.26 -31.51
C GLN A 380 16.50 -35.94 -30.04
N SER A 381 17.12 -36.90 -29.35
CA SER A 381 17.60 -36.72 -27.96
C SER A 381 18.79 -35.74 -27.88
N THR A 382 19.48 -35.49 -28.99
CA THR A 382 20.66 -34.62 -29.08
C THR A 382 20.41 -33.16 -28.68
N PRO A 383 19.41 -32.44 -29.21
CA PRO A 383 19.12 -31.05 -28.79
C PRO A 383 18.71 -30.95 -27.33
N VAL A 384 17.95 -31.92 -26.80
CA VAL A 384 17.54 -31.91 -25.38
C VAL A 384 18.75 -32.19 -24.48
N HIS A 385 19.61 -33.15 -24.86
CA HIS A 385 20.84 -33.43 -24.13
C HIS A 385 21.77 -32.20 -24.10
N GLN A 386 21.89 -31.50 -25.24
CA GLN A 386 22.66 -30.24 -25.34
C GLN A 386 22.16 -29.19 -24.34
N LEU A 387 20.85 -28.93 -24.28
CA LEU A 387 20.25 -27.98 -23.33
C LEU A 387 20.43 -28.38 -21.85
N LEU A 388 20.50 -29.69 -21.56
CA LEU A 388 20.72 -30.19 -20.20
C LEU A 388 22.20 -30.17 -19.79
N SER A 389 23.12 -30.34 -20.74
CA SER A 389 24.56 -30.48 -20.46
C SER A 389 25.37 -29.18 -20.59
N SER A 390 24.91 -28.24 -21.42
CA SER A 390 25.66 -27.02 -21.76
C SER A 390 24.94 -25.77 -21.29
N ASP A 391 25.59 -24.99 -20.43
CA ASP A 391 25.05 -23.73 -19.88
C ASP A 391 25.04 -22.61 -20.93
N SER A 392 26.08 -22.52 -21.77
CA SER A 392 26.19 -21.48 -22.82
C SER A 392 25.15 -21.67 -23.92
N GLU A 393 24.90 -22.91 -24.34
CA GLU A 393 23.85 -23.23 -25.32
C GLU A 393 22.45 -22.98 -24.75
N LEU A 394 22.24 -23.28 -23.46
CA LEU A 394 20.96 -23.01 -22.79
C LEU A 394 20.64 -21.51 -22.73
N ILE A 395 21.62 -20.66 -22.43
CA ILE A 395 21.45 -19.20 -22.37
C ILE A 395 21.09 -18.64 -23.76
N ALA A 396 21.85 -19.03 -24.80
CA ALA A 396 21.59 -18.60 -26.18
C ALA A 396 20.23 -19.10 -26.70
N TYR A 397 19.85 -20.34 -26.36
CA TYR A 397 18.54 -20.88 -26.72
C TYR A 397 17.41 -20.14 -25.99
N THR A 398 17.61 -19.85 -24.70
CA THR A 398 16.63 -19.18 -23.83
C THR A 398 16.33 -17.77 -24.32
N SER A 399 17.34 -16.97 -24.67
CA SER A 399 17.13 -15.59 -25.16
C SER A 399 16.25 -15.56 -26.42
N ALA A 400 16.52 -16.45 -27.39
CA ALA A 400 15.72 -16.55 -28.62
C ALA A 400 14.28 -17.00 -28.36
N ARG A 401 14.07 -18.02 -27.50
CA ARG A 401 12.73 -18.53 -27.16
C ARG A 401 11.91 -17.54 -26.34
N LEU A 402 12.55 -16.76 -25.46
CA LEU A 402 11.90 -15.74 -24.66
C LEU A 402 11.31 -14.61 -25.52
N ILE A 403 12.02 -14.19 -26.56
CA ILE A 403 11.52 -13.19 -27.52
C ILE A 403 10.26 -13.70 -28.22
N GLU A 404 10.29 -14.94 -28.72
CA GLU A 404 9.14 -15.58 -29.38
C GLU A 404 7.95 -15.71 -28.40
N ALA A 405 8.19 -16.26 -27.21
CA ALA A 405 7.15 -16.43 -26.20
C ALA A 405 6.53 -15.09 -25.78
N ARG A 406 7.34 -14.05 -25.57
CA ARG A 406 6.86 -12.70 -25.25
C ARG A 406 5.99 -12.13 -26.37
N SER A 407 6.40 -12.29 -27.63
CA SER A 407 5.62 -11.81 -28.78
C SER A 407 4.23 -12.43 -28.84
N ALA A 408 4.13 -13.74 -28.59
CA ALA A 408 2.86 -14.46 -28.53
C ALA A 408 1.98 -13.98 -27.37
N TYR A 409 2.54 -13.79 -26.18
CA TYR A 409 1.79 -13.24 -25.04
C TYR A 409 1.31 -11.81 -25.28
N MET A 410 2.11 -10.98 -25.95
CA MET A 410 1.67 -9.63 -26.33
C MET A 410 0.50 -9.68 -27.32
N GLU A 411 0.50 -10.62 -28.26
CA GLU A 411 -0.61 -10.81 -29.20
C GLU A 411 -1.90 -11.21 -28.47
N GLU A 412 -1.81 -12.16 -27.53
CA GLU A 412 -2.95 -12.54 -26.69
C GLU A 412 -3.47 -11.36 -25.86
N ALA A 413 -2.57 -10.60 -25.22
CA ALA A 413 -2.94 -9.43 -24.44
C ALA A 413 -3.64 -8.37 -25.29
N ARG A 414 -3.16 -8.11 -26.52
CA ARG A 414 -3.81 -7.19 -27.46
C ARG A 414 -5.20 -7.67 -27.84
N LEU A 415 -5.36 -8.95 -28.15
CA LEU A 415 -6.66 -9.50 -28.53
C LEU A 415 -7.69 -9.40 -27.38
N LEU A 416 -7.28 -9.67 -26.15
CA LEU A 416 -8.14 -9.49 -24.97
C LEU A 416 -8.54 -8.02 -24.78
N GLN A 417 -7.64 -7.07 -25.05
CA GLN A 417 -7.96 -5.64 -25.02
C GLN A 417 -8.93 -5.25 -26.15
N VAL A 418 -8.75 -5.77 -27.37
CA VAL A 418 -9.67 -5.55 -28.49
C VAL A 418 -11.08 -6.03 -28.14
N ILE A 419 -11.21 -7.24 -27.56
CA ILE A 419 -12.51 -7.77 -27.12
C ILE A 419 -13.14 -6.84 -26.07
N ALA A 420 -12.37 -6.32 -25.12
CA ALA A 420 -12.90 -5.40 -24.11
C ALA A 420 -13.34 -4.05 -24.69
N VAL A 421 -12.60 -3.49 -25.65
CA VAL A 421 -12.97 -2.26 -26.37
C VAL A 421 -14.28 -2.47 -27.14
N VAL A 422 -14.42 -3.62 -27.83
CA VAL A 422 -15.68 -4.00 -28.49
C VAL A 422 -16.83 -4.06 -27.49
N CYS A 423 -16.64 -4.74 -26.36
CA CYS A 423 -17.68 -4.85 -25.34
C CYS A 423 -18.09 -3.48 -24.79
N HIS A 424 -17.13 -2.59 -24.53
CA HIS A 424 -17.41 -1.25 -24.05
C HIS A 424 -18.24 -0.43 -25.04
N HIS A 425 -17.91 -0.48 -26.34
CA HIS A 425 -18.70 0.18 -27.39
C HIS A 425 -20.12 -0.40 -27.55
N LEU A 426 -20.31 -1.69 -27.29
CA LEU A 426 -21.62 -2.34 -27.31
C LEU A 426 -22.47 -2.07 -26.06
N ASP A 427 -21.81 -1.77 -24.94
CA ASP A 427 -22.44 -1.47 -23.66
C ASP A 427 -21.70 -0.34 -22.92
N MET A 428 -22.01 0.90 -23.30
CA MET A 428 -21.44 2.11 -22.69
C MET A 428 -21.87 2.34 -21.22
N SER A 429 -22.68 1.44 -20.63
CA SER A 429 -23.14 1.57 -19.25
C SER A 429 -22.03 1.36 -18.20
N ARG A 430 -20.93 0.70 -18.59
CA ARG A 430 -19.79 0.39 -17.71
C ARG A 430 -18.50 0.92 -18.31
N SER A 431 -17.54 1.25 -17.45
CA SER A 431 -16.21 1.68 -17.86
C SER A 431 -15.44 0.55 -18.56
N LEU A 432 -14.42 0.91 -19.34
CA LEU A 432 -13.61 -0.05 -20.08
C LEU A 432 -12.85 -1.01 -19.14
N SER A 433 -12.35 -0.51 -18.01
CA SER A 433 -11.74 -1.29 -16.93
C SER A 433 -12.65 -2.41 -16.42
N LYS A 434 -13.96 -2.15 -16.29
CA LYS A 434 -14.94 -3.18 -15.87
C LYS A 434 -15.15 -4.24 -16.94
N HIS A 435 -15.23 -3.85 -18.22
CA HIS A 435 -15.33 -4.81 -19.32
C HIS A 435 -14.07 -5.66 -19.44
N TYR A 436 -12.89 -5.05 -19.32
CA TYR A 436 -11.64 -5.79 -19.37
C TYR A 436 -11.48 -6.77 -18.19
N TYR A 437 -11.89 -6.37 -16.99
CA TYR A 437 -11.96 -7.28 -15.83
C TYR A 437 -12.85 -8.50 -16.12
N GLN A 438 -14.02 -8.30 -16.76
CA GLN A 438 -14.93 -9.38 -17.12
C GLN A 438 -14.32 -10.32 -18.17
N VAL A 439 -13.73 -9.77 -19.22
CA VAL A 439 -13.01 -10.53 -20.26
C VAL A 439 -11.93 -11.42 -19.64
N ILE A 440 -11.12 -10.87 -18.73
CA ILE A 440 -10.05 -11.62 -18.06
C ILE A 440 -10.60 -12.71 -17.12
N ALA A 441 -11.70 -12.43 -16.41
CA ALA A 441 -12.34 -13.40 -15.53
C ALA A 441 -12.91 -14.60 -16.29
N GLU A 442 -13.46 -14.38 -17.48
CA GLU A 442 -14.00 -15.43 -18.35
C GLU A 442 -12.89 -16.17 -19.13
N TYR A 443 -11.84 -15.46 -19.57
CA TYR A 443 -10.62 -16.08 -20.14
C TYR A 443 -9.97 -17.09 -19.22
N ARG A 444 -9.92 -16.80 -17.91
CA ARG A 444 -9.39 -17.76 -16.94
C ARG A 444 -10.24 -19.03 -16.81
N LYS A 445 -11.55 -18.95 -17.08
CA LYS A 445 -12.48 -20.09 -16.97
C LYS A 445 -12.46 -20.98 -18.21
N ASP A 446 -11.72 -20.61 -19.25
CA ASP A 446 -11.75 -21.25 -20.58
C ASP A 446 -13.16 -21.25 -21.20
N ASP A 447 -13.97 -20.26 -20.84
CA ASP A 447 -15.41 -20.22 -21.11
C ASP A 447 -15.81 -18.96 -21.88
N LEU A 448 -14.95 -18.43 -22.76
CA LEU A 448 -15.29 -17.28 -23.60
C LEU A 448 -16.47 -17.57 -24.53
N GLU A 449 -16.72 -18.83 -24.88
CA GLU A 449 -17.78 -19.20 -25.83
C GLU A 449 -19.18 -19.28 -25.24
N ALA A 450 -19.33 -19.77 -24.00
CA ALA A 450 -20.64 -19.81 -23.31
C ALA A 450 -20.87 -18.59 -22.40
N SER A 451 -19.99 -17.60 -22.52
CA SER A 451 -19.93 -16.42 -21.67
C SER A 451 -20.98 -15.36 -22.03
N THR A 452 -21.27 -14.51 -21.04
CA THR A 452 -22.10 -13.30 -21.21
C THR A 452 -21.54 -12.32 -22.24
N ILE A 453 -20.22 -12.33 -22.46
CA ILE A 453 -19.53 -11.52 -23.46
C ILE A 453 -19.82 -12.02 -24.88
N HIS A 454 -19.79 -13.34 -25.10
CA HIS A 454 -20.15 -13.88 -26.41
C HIS A 454 -21.62 -13.59 -26.77
N GLU A 455 -22.52 -13.67 -25.79
CA GLU A 455 -23.93 -13.27 -25.97
C GLU A 455 -24.06 -11.78 -26.30
N LEU A 456 -23.37 -10.90 -25.56
CA LEU A 456 -23.38 -9.46 -25.80
C LEU A 456 -22.87 -9.11 -27.21
N VAL A 457 -21.73 -9.69 -27.60
CA VAL A 457 -21.12 -9.45 -28.92
C VAL A 457 -22.02 -10.02 -30.03
N SER A 458 -22.55 -11.22 -29.88
CA SER A 458 -23.38 -11.86 -30.92
C SER A 458 -24.73 -11.16 -31.11
N THR A 459 -25.31 -10.60 -30.05
CA THR A 459 -26.64 -9.96 -30.11
C THR A 459 -26.55 -8.50 -30.57
N LYS A 460 -25.61 -7.72 -30.03
CA LYS A 460 -25.56 -6.26 -30.26
C LYS A 460 -24.67 -5.83 -31.42
N LEU A 461 -23.58 -6.55 -31.72
CA LEU A 461 -22.66 -6.16 -32.79
C LEU A 461 -23.34 -6.09 -34.18
N PRO A 462 -24.25 -7.01 -34.56
CA PRO A 462 -24.99 -6.91 -35.83
C PRO A 462 -25.96 -5.73 -35.89
N MET A 463 -26.35 -5.14 -34.75
CA MET A 463 -27.35 -4.07 -34.66
C MET A 463 -26.73 -2.66 -34.69
N LEU A 464 -25.41 -2.55 -34.81
CA LEU A 464 -24.70 -1.27 -34.83
C LEU A 464 -24.98 -0.46 -36.09
N SER A 465 -25.10 0.87 -35.92
CA SER A 465 -25.14 1.81 -37.06
C SER A 465 -23.78 1.94 -37.74
N GLU A 466 -23.75 2.40 -38.99
CA GLU A 466 -22.52 2.61 -39.75
C GLU A 466 -21.58 3.62 -39.06
N ALA A 467 -22.11 4.71 -38.51
CA ALA A 467 -21.32 5.72 -37.78
C ALA A 467 -20.70 5.16 -36.48
N SER A 468 -21.47 4.37 -35.73
CA SER A 468 -20.98 3.68 -34.53
C SER A 468 -19.93 2.64 -34.88
N MET A 469 -20.08 1.94 -36.01
CA MET A 469 -19.11 0.98 -36.51
C MET A 469 -17.79 1.66 -36.88
N GLN A 470 -17.82 2.80 -37.58
CA GLN A 470 -16.61 3.55 -37.90
C GLN A 470 -15.88 4.04 -36.65
N THR A 471 -16.62 4.44 -35.61
CA THR A 471 -16.05 4.84 -34.32
C THR A 471 -15.37 3.66 -33.62
N LEU A 472 -16.00 2.48 -33.63
CA LEU A 472 -15.44 1.24 -33.09
C LEU A 472 -14.18 0.80 -33.86
N LEU A 473 -14.21 0.86 -35.19
CA LEU A 473 -13.06 0.50 -36.02
C LEU A 473 -11.88 1.43 -35.74
N HIS A 474 -12.14 2.73 -35.57
CA HIS A 474 -11.11 3.70 -35.21
C HIS A 474 -10.45 3.39 -33.85
N SER A 475 -11.22 2.98 -32.84
CA SER A 475 -10.69 2.62 -31.52
C SER A 475 -9.93 1.28 -31.50
N ILE A 476 -10.33 0.32 -32.35
CA ILE A 476 -9.65 -0.99 -32.46
C ILE A 476 -8.38 -0.92 -33.31
N THR A 477 -8.34 -0.06 -34.33
CA THR A 477 -7.22 0.05 -35.30
C THR A 477 -5.83 0.08 -34.65
N PRO A 478 -5.53 0.92 -33.63
CA PRO A 478 -4.18 0.97 -33.04
C PRO A 478 -3.78 -0.35 -32.34
N LEU A 479 -4.76 -1.08 -31.78
CA LEU A 479 -4.51 -2.37 -31.13
C LEU A 479 -4.40 -3.50 -32.16
N ALA A 480 -5.16 -3.42 -33.25
CA ALA A 480 -5.21 -4.43 -34.31
C ALA A 480 -4.02 -4.34 -35.28
N SER A 481 -3.50 -3.14 -35.58
CA SER A 481 -2.43 -2.95 -36.57
C SER A 481 -1.14 -3.72 -36.27
N ASP A 482 -0.93 -4.03 -35.00
CA ASP A 482 0.23 -4.74 -34.44
C ASP A 482 0.03 -6.26 -34.28
N LEU A 483 -1.15 -6.80 -34.65
CA LEU A 483 -1.42 -8.24 -34.64
C LEU A 483 -0.73 -8.93 -35.82
N GLN A 484 -0.25 -10.17 -35.60
CA GLN A 484 0.49 -10.91 -36.63
C GLN A 484 -0.46 -11.56 -37.64
N ASP A 485 -1.61 -12.06 -37.17
CA ASP A 485 -2.65 -12.60 -38.05
C ASP A 485 -3.23 -11.51 -38.96
N VAL A 486 -3.15 -11.71 -40.28
CA VAL A 486 -3.62 -10.77 -41.29
C VAL A 486 -5.13 -10.49 -41.16
N ASN A 487 -5.93 -11.49 -40.80
CA ASN A 487 -7.37 -11.31 -40.60
C ASN A 487 -7.67 -10.49 -39.36
N LEU A 488 -6.87 -10.67 -38.29
CA LEU A 488 -6.97 -9.87 -37.07
C LEU A 488 -6.42 -8.46 -37.27
N ARG A 489 -5.37 -8.29 -38.08
CA ARG A 489 -4.81 -6.98 -38.43
C ARG A 489 -5.78 -6.12 -39.21
N ASN A 490 -6.59 -6.76 -40.07
CA ASN A 490 -7.61 -6.08 -40.85
C ASN A 490 -8.84 -5.67 -40.03
N LEU A 491 -8.95 -6.03 -38.74
CA LEU A 491 -10.07 -5.68 -37.84
C LEU A 491 -10.36 -4.17 -37.79
N GLY A 492 -9.38 -3.30 -38.08
CA GLY A 492 -9.54 -1.85 -38.12
C GLY A 492 -9.92 -1.27 -39.49
N SER A 493 -10.12 -2.09 -40.52
CA SER A 493 -10.38 -1.59 -41.88
C SER A 493 -11.76 -0.93 -41.99
N THR A 494 -11.81 0.27 -42.57
CA THR A 494 -13.01 1.13 -42.67
C THR A 494 -14.16 0.55 -43.50
N GLN A 495 -13.92 -0.58 -44.20
CA GLN A 495 -14.89 -1.26 -45.06
C GLN A 495 -15.42 -2.58 -44.45
N LEU A 496 -15.10 -2.89 -43.19
CA LEU A 496 -15.54 -4.11 -42.54
C LEU A 496 -17.03 -4.08 -42.21
N LEU A 497 -17.74 -5.11 -42.67
CA LEU A 497 -19.14 -5.34 -42.29
C LEU A 497 -19.23 -5.94 -40.87
N PRO A 498 -20.28 -5.61 -40.08
CA PRO A 498 -20.49 -6.14 -38.74
C PRO A 498 -20.39 -7.67 -38.65
N MET A 499 -20.91 -8.37 -39.66
CA MET A 499 -20.90 -9.85 -39.72
C MET A 499 -19.51 -10.44 -39.92
N HIS A 500 -18.62 -9.74 -40.64
CA HIS A 500 -17.23 -10.17 -40.82
C HIS A 500 -16.41 -9.90 -39.55
N LEU A 501 -16.67 -8.78 -38.87
CA LEU A 501 -16.07 -8.51 -37.56
C LEU A 501 -16.48 -9.59 -36.53
N LEU A 502 -17.76 -9.97 -36.53
CA LEU A 502 -18.28 -11.02 -35.65
C LEU A 502 -17.60 -12.38 -35.89
N SER A 503 -17.47 -12.81 -37.15
CA SER A 503 -16.86 -14.10 -37.48
C SER A 503 -15.37 -14.14 -37.13
N THR A 504 -14.65 -13.03 -37.38
CA THR A 504 -13.24 -12.89 -37.03
C THR A 504 -13.04 -12.91 -35.51
N LEU A 505 -13.83 -12.13 -34.75
CA LEU A 505 -13.77 -12.14 -33.28
C LEU A 505 -14.10 -13.52 -32.70
N ARG A 506 -15.10 -14.23 -33.24
CA ARG A 506 -15.43 -15.58 -32.80
C ARG A 506 -14.29 -16.57 -33.05
N THR A 507 -13.59 -16.44 -34.18
CA THR A 507 -12.42 -17.26 -34.50
C THR A 507 -11.25 -16.94 -33.57
N ALA A 508 -11.07 -15.66 -33.24
CA ALA A 508 -10.05 -15.20 -32.31
C ALA A 508 -10.31 -15.66 -30.87
N MET A 509 -11.57 -15.62 -30.41
CA MET A 509 -11.96 -16.14 -29.10
C MET A 509 -11.72 -17.65 -28.97
N LYS A 510 -11.81 -18.41 -30.07
CA LYS A 510 -11.48 -19.84 -30.13
C LYS A 510 -9.98 -20.12 -30.09
N SER A 511 -9.16 -19.23 -30.65
CA SER A 511 -7.70 -19.42 -30.67
C SER A 511 -7.05 -19.04 -29.33
N LEU A 512 -7.70 -18.17 -28.55
CA LEU A 512 -7.31 -17.83 -27.19
C LEU A 512 -7.44 -19.03 -26.26
N LYS A 513 -6.31 -19.67 -25.96
CA LYS A 513 -6.21 -20.66 -24.87
C LYS A 513 -5.32 -20.12 -23.76
N PRO A 514 -5.59 -20.41 -22.47
CA PRO A 514 -4.72 -20.03 -21.36
C PRO A 514 -3.31 -20.59 -21.57
N ALA A 515 -2.37 -19.74 -21.96
CA ALA A 515 -1.09 -20.19 -22.46
C ALA A 515 -0.03 -20.44 -21.37
N THR A 516 -0.42 -21.10 -20.27
CA THR A 516 0.50 -21.44 -19.17
C THR A 516 1.58 -22.46 -19.55
N SER A 517 1.67 -22.85 -20.83
CA SER A 517 2.56 -23.91 -21.35
C SER A 517 3.71 -23.37 -22.22
N ARG A 518 3.87 -22.04 -22.39
CA ARG A 518 5.01 -21.50 -23.17
C ARG A 518 6.32 -21.55 -22.38
N TYR A 519 7.41 -21.70 -23.13
CA TYR A 519 8.77 -21.73 -22.59
C TYR A 519 9.04 -20.54 -21.65
N LEU A 520 9.52 -20.86 -20.45
CA LEU A 520 9.92 -19.92 -19.40
C LEU A 520 8.86 -18.85 -19.08
N SER A 521 7.59 -19.27 -19.07
CA SER A 521 6.45 -18.43 -18.66
C SER A 521 6.62 -17.81 -17.28
N GLU A 522 7.34 -18.47 -16.38
CA GLU A 522 7.60 -18.07 -15.00
C GLU A 522 8.51 -16.85 -14.91
N ALA A 523 9.43 -16.66 -15.87
CA ALA A 523 10.25 -15.46 -15.95
C ALA A 523 9.49 -14.31 -16.65
N LEU A 524 8.69 -14.63 -17.68
CA LEU A 524 7.98 -13.64 -18.50
C LEU A 524 6.69 -13.12 -17.87
N LEU A 525 5.98 -13.93 -17.09
CA LEU A 525 4.68 -13.59 -16.53
C LEU A 525 4.77 -13.30 -15.03
N ILE A 526 4.27 -12.14 -14.64
CA ILE A 526 4.05 -11.78 -13.25
C ILE A 526 2.78 -12.50 -12.80
N THR A 527 2.93 -13.61 -12.07
CA THR A 527 1.83 -14.50 -11.67
C THR A 527 1.45 -14.43 -10.21
N ARG A 528 2.43 -14.24 -9.32
CA ARG A 528 2.28 -14.24 -7.87
C ARG A 528 2.70 -12.90 -7.30
N THR A 529 1.72 -12.12 -6.86
CA THR A 529 1.97 -10.87 -6.15
C THR A 529 1.11 -10.83 -4.89
N GLN A 530 1.72 -10.39 -3.78
CA GLN A 530 1.03 -10.13 -2.52
C GLN A 530 0.32 -8.76 -2.54
N LEU A 531 -0.30 -8.42 -3.68
CA LEU A 531 -0.94 -7.12 -3.90
C LEU A 531 -2.04 -6.86 -2.86
N SER A 532 -2.94 -7.82 -2.67
CA SER A 532 -4.07 -7.67 -1.77
C SER A 532 -3.63 -7.55 -0.30
N SER A 533 -2.56 -8.22 0.13
CA SER A 533 -2.08 -8.07 1.51
C SER A 533 -1.33 -6.76 1.74
N ASN A 534 -0.66 -6.22 0.74
CA ASN A 534 0.19 -5.03 0.90
C ASN A 534 -0.54 -3.71 0.60
N PHE A 535 -1.39 -3.68 -0.43
CA PHE A 535 -2.18 -2.50 -0.81
C PHE A 535 -3.59 -2.49 -0.21
N LEU A 536 -4.18 -3.66 0.05
CA LEU A 536 -5.50 -3.81 0.67
C LEU A 536 -5.40 -4.55 2.01
N ALA A 537 -4.42 -4.15 2.83
CA ALA A 537 -4.13 -4.79 4.11
C ALA A 537 -5.37 -4.85 5.01
N ARG A 538 -5.60 -6.02 5.62
CA ARG A 538 -6.72 -6.26 6.55
C ARG A 538 -6.21 -6.43 7.98
N PRO A 539 -5.66 -5.38 8.62
CA PRO A 539 -4.93 -5.48 9.89
C PRO A 539 -5.79 -6.09 11.01
N ARG A 540 -7.07 -5.74 11.07
CA ARG A 540 -8.02 -6.28 12.05
C ARG A 540 -8.16 -7.80 11.95
N SER A 541 -8.31 -8.33 10.74
CA SER A 541 -8.42 -9.78 10.53
C SER A 541 -7.14 -10.52 10.90
N THR A 542 -5.98 -9.93 10.61
CA THR A 542 -4.67 -10.50 10.96
C THR A 542 -4.46 -10.53 12.48
N ILE A 543 -4.82 -9.46 13.19
CA ILE A 543 -4.73 -9.40 14.66
C ILE A 543 -5.65 -10.45 15.29
N PHE A 544 -6.90 -10.56 14.84
CA PHE A 544 -7.81 -11.59 15.35
C PHE A 544 -7.31 -13.00 15.08
N ARG A 545 -6.76 -13.26 13.88
CA ARG A 545 -6.17 -14.56 13.56
C ARG A 545 -4.97 -14.88 14.46
N ALA A 546 -4.09 -13.91 14.70
CA ALA A 546 -2.95 -14.07 15.58
C ALA A 546 -3.37 -14.37 17.04
N LEU A 547 -4.43 -13.71 17.54
CA LEU A 547 -4.95 -13.94 18.88
C LEU A 547 -5.69 -15.28 19.00
N ALA A 548 -6.49 -15.66 18.00
CA ALA A 548 -7.28 -16.88 18.00
C ALA A 548 -6.43 -18.13 17.72
N ALA A 549 -5.47 -18.04 16.79
CA ALA A 549 -4.61 -19.12 16.31
C ALA A 549 -3.13 -18.67 16.26
N PRO A 550 -2.46 -18.50 17.42
CA PRO A 550 -1.07 -18.06 17.48
C PRO A 550 -0.09 -19.05 16.83
N ILE A 551 -0.50 -20.31 16.65
CA ILE A 551 0.30 -21.34 15.96
C ILE A 551 0.72 -20.93 14.55
N ASP A 552 -0.14 -20.21 13.82
CA ASP A 552 0.12 -19.80 12.45
C ASP A 552 1.34 -18.86 12.33
N TYR A 553 1.74 -18.23 13.44
CA TYR A 553 2.84 -17.25 13.50
C TYR A 553 4.05 -17.75 14.30
N LEU A 554 3.82 -18.47 15.40
CA LEU A 554 4.88 -18.91 16.31
C LEU A 554 5.52 -20.23 15.88
N GLY A 555 4.84 -21.06 15.07
CA GLY A 555 5.38 -22.35 14.59
C GLY A 555 5.70 -23.35 15.72
N CYS A 556 5.07 -23.21 16.89
CA CYS A 556 5.28 -24.05 18.07
C CYS A 556 4.65 -25.44 17.94
N GLU A 557 5.39 -26.49 18.33
CA GLU A 557 4.85 -27.86 18.43
C GLU A 557 3.77 -27.99 19.52
N CYS A 558 3.86 -27.19 20.59
CA CYS A 558 2.92 -27.23 21.72
C CYS A 558 1.53 -26.66 21.38
N CYS A 559 1.40 -25.88 20.31
CA CYS A 559 0.18 -25.17 19.93
C CYS A 559 -0.68 -25.92 18.88
N THR A 560 -0.31 -27.17 18.54
CA THR A 560 -0.82 -27.94 17.39
C THR A 560 -2.26 -28.43 17.52
N SER A 561 -2.82 -28.43 18.73
CA SER A 561 -4.22 -28.78 18.97
C SER A 561 -5.04 -27.55 19.31
N SER A 562 -6.04 -27.24 18.48
CA SER A 562 -6.98 -26.13 18.70
C SER A 562 -7.79 -26.27 20.00
N SER A 563 -7.93 -27.50 20.50
CA SER A 563 -8.71 -27.86 21.69
C SER A 563 -7.95 -27.78 23.02
N SER A 564 -6.62 -27.59 23.01
CA SER A 564 -5.86 -27.49 24.26
C SER A 564 -5.27 -26.09 24.43
N ASN A 565 -5.39 -25.55 25.65
CA ASN A 565 -4.76 -24.27 26.02
C ASN A 565 -3.26 -24.43 26.33
N LYS A 566 -2.68 -25.60 26.02
CA LYS A 566 -1.28 -25.92 26.30
C LYS A 566 -0.37 -24.96 25.54
N GLY A 567 0.47 -24.23 26.26
CA GLY A 567 1.44 -23.31 25.68
C GLY A 567 0.88 -22.06 24.99
N LYS A 568 -0.43 -21.76 25.12
CA LYS A 568 -0.99 -20.49 24.62
C LYS A 568 -0.56 -19.34 25.53
N GLU A 569 -0.22 -18.19 24.94
CA GLU A 569 0.02 -16.97 25.70
C GLU A 569 -1.25 -16.49 26.42
N GLY A 570 -1.10 -15.87 27.59
CA GLY A 570 -2.23 -15.38 28.39
C GLY A 570 -3.17 -14.44 27.62
N VAL A 571 -2.65 -13.68 26.65
CA VAL A 571 -3.46 -12.79 25.80
C VAL A 571 -4.43 -13.60 24.92
N SER A 572 -3.97 -14.69 24.31
CA SER A 572 -4.80 -15.56 23.46
C SER A 572 -5.87 -16.29 24.27
N ILE A 573 -5.53 -16.78 25.47
CA ILE A 573 -6.49 -17.42 26.37
C ILE A 573 -7.59 -16.41 26.76
N LEU A 574 -7.21 -15.21 27.19
CA LEU A 574 -8.17 -14.17 27.56
C LEU A 574 -9.04 -13.74 26.37
N TYR A 575 -8.48 -13.68 25.17
CA TYR A 575 -9.22 -13.36 23.95
C TYR A 575 -10.28 -14.42 23.62
N GLN A 576 -9.96 -15.71 23.72
CA GLN A 576 -10.92 -16.80 23.48
C GLN A 576 -12.09 -16.75 24.47
N LEU A 577 -11.80 -16.50 25.75
CA LEU A 577 -12.84 -16.30 26.77
C LEU A 577 -13.74 -15.09 26.46
N LEU A 578 -13.18 -14.02 25.92
CA LEU A 578 -13.94 -12.83 25.49
C LEU A 578 -14.73 -13.04 24.19
N GLU A 579 -14.39 -14.03 23.36
CA GLU A 579 -15.20 -14.41 22.21
C GLU A 579 -16.48 -15.12 22.63
N GLU A 580 -16.40 -15.97 23.66
CA GLU A 580 -17.54 -16.68 24.24
C GLU A 580 -18.40 -15.79 25.14
N ALA A 581 -17.80 -14.75 25.72
CA ALA A 581 -18.49 -13.81 26.60
C ALA A 581 -19.43 -12.84 25.83
N GLY A 582 -20.42 -12.32 26.57
CA GLY A 582 -21.35 -11.29 26.08
C GLY A 582 -20.70 -9.92 25.84
N ARG A 583 -21.53 -8.93 25.46
CA ARG A 583 -21.05 -7.56 25.19
C ARG A 583 -20.44 -6.86 26.41
N GLU A 584 -21.04 -7.04 27.58
CA GLU A 584 -20.55 -6.52 28.85
C GLU A 584 -20.11 -7.69 29.73
N VAL A 585 -18.91 -7.63 30.28
CA VAL A 585 -18.27 -8.73 31.00
C VAL A 585 -17.79 -8.23 32.37
N ASN A 586 -18.18 -8.93 33.43
CA ASN A 586 -17.67 -8.68 34.78
C ASN A 586 -16.19 -9.11 34.85
N VAL A 587 -15.31 -8.23 35.31
CA VAL A 587 -13.87 -8.51 35.42
C VAL A 587 -13.59 -9.67 36.38
N MET A 588 -14.34 -9.79 37.47
CA MET A 588 -14.11 -10.83 38.46
C MET A 588 -14.41 -12.23 37.90
N ASP A 589 -15.52 -12.37 37.18
CA ASP A 589 -15.93 -13.65 36.55
C ASP A 589 -14.98 -14.01 35.40
N LEU A 590 -14.48 -13.01 34.68
CA LEU A 590 -13.48 -13.20 33.64
C LEU A 590 -12.13 -13.64 34.22
N TRP A 591 -11.72 -13.05 35.35
CA TRP A 591 -10.51 -13.44 36.07
C TRP A 591 -10.59 -14.88 36.57
N SER A 592 -11.68 -15.28 37.24
CA SER A 592 -11.82 -16.65 37.75
C SER A 592 -11.74 -17.68 36.61
N THR A 593 -12.45 -17.40 35.50
CA THR A 593 -12.43 -18.28 34.32
C THR A 593 -11.04 -18.33 33.68
N PHE A 594 -10.34 -17.19 33.62
CA PHE A 594 -8.97 -17.14 33.12
C PHE A 594 -8.01 -17.93 34.00
N HIS A 595 -8.10 -17.78 35.32
CA HIS A 595 -7.25 -18.47 36.28
C HIS A 595 -7.36 -19.99 36.13
N ASP A 596 -8.58 -20.53 36.02
CA ASP A 596 -8.82 -21.97 35.81
C ASP A 596 -8.18 -22.48 34.51
N ASN A 597 -8.36 -21.73 33.42
CA ASN A 597 -7.79 -22.08 32.11
C ASN A 597 -6.26 -21.94 32.09
N PHE A 598 -5.71 -20.93 32.74
CA PHE A 598 -4.28 -20.68 32.81
C PHE A 598 -3.56 -21.77 33.64
N LEU A 599 -4.10 -22.14 34.80
CA LEU A 599 -3.53 -23.22 35.62
C LEU A 599 -3.53 -24.57 34.87
N SER A 600 -4.63 -24.88 34.16
CA SER A 600 -4.70 -26.09 33.34
C SER A 600 -3.64 -26.14 32.21
N SER A 601 -3.14 -24.96 31.77
CA SER A 601 -2.11 -24.86 30.75
C SER A 601 -0.68 -25.02 31.29
N THR A 602 -0.45 -24.69 32.57
CA THR A 602 0.88 -24.70 33.21
C THR A 602 1.18 -26.04 33.91
N ILE A 603 0.17 -26.70 34.49
CA ILE A 603 0.36 -27.88 35.35
C ILE A 603 0.83 -29.13 34.58
N GLU A 604 0.67 -29.20 33.26
CA GLU A 604 1.13 -30.33 32.44
C GLU A 604 2.55 -30.16 31.85
N GLN A 605 3.27 -29.07 32.18
CA GLN A 605 4.64 -28.84 31.68
C GLN A 605 5.76 -29.44 32.55
N ASP A 606 5.46 -30.04 33.70
CA ASP A 606 6.44 -30.71 34.55
C ASP A 606 6.25 -32.24 34.61
N PRO A 607 6.87 -33.05 33.73
CA PRO A 607 7.06 -34.46 34.01
C PRO A 607 8.35 -34.58 34.83
N VAL A 608 8.25 -34.46 36.16
CA VAL A 608 9.05 -35.15 37.21
C VAL A 608 8.92 -34.35 38.51
N ALA A 609 7.90 -34.66 39.32
CA ALA A 609 7.98 -34.66 40.79
C ALA A 609 6.64 -35.06 41.44
N SER A 610 6.19 -36.31 41.26
CA SER A 610 5.38 -36.99 42.29
C SER A 610 5.04 -38.43 41.88
N LEU A 611 5.80 -39.39 42.41
CA LEU A 611 5.30 -40.75 42.57
C LEU A 611 5.84 -41.28 43.90
N SER A 612 4.97 -41.24 44.91
CA SER A 612 5.19 -41.96 46.15
C SER A 612 4.48 -43.33 46.10
N LYS A 613 5.28 -44.34 46.41
CA LYS A 613 4.94 -45.60 47.10
C LYS A 613 4.04 -46.64 46.42
N SER A 614 4.74 -47.73 46.11
CA SER A 614 4.42 -49.14 46.39
C SER A 614 3.63 -49.94 45.34
N THR A 615 4.30 -50.91 44.74
CA THR A 615 4.09 -52.35 45.02
C THR A 615 5.23 -53.16 44.39
N SER A 616 5.54 -54.29 45.04
CA SER A 616 6.65 -55.20 44.81
C SER A 616 6.52 -56.06 43.54
N SER A 617 7.61 -56.32 42.81
CA SER A 617 8.21 -57.67 42.67
C SER A 617 9.30 -57.73 41.58
N ARG A 618 10.37 -58.50 41.89
CA ARG A 618 11.30 -59.26 41.00
C ARG A 618 11.76 -58.56 39.71
N GLY A 619 13.01 -58.14 39.51
CA GLY A 619 14.29 -58.74 39.87
C GLY A 619 15.05 -59.12 38.59
N ALA A 620 16.01 -58.32 38.14
CA ALA A 620 17.15 -58.75 37.31
C ALA A 620 18.18 -57.61 37.17
N LYS A 621 19.44 -58.00 37.29
CA LYS A 621 20.67 -57.20 37.37
C LYS A 621 21.12 -56.66 36.01
N SER A 622 21.69 -55.44 35.96
CA SER A 622 23.02 -55.19 35.38
C SER A 622 23.50 -53.74 35.54
N LYS A 623 24.73 -53.59 36.02
CA LYS A 623 25.61 -52.40 36.14
C LYS A 623 26.08 -51.89 34.76
N PRO A 624 26.56 -50.63 34.59
CA PRO A 624 27.86 -50.11 35.09
C PRO A 624 27.76 -48.70 35.73
N GLN A 625 28.37 -48.41 36.89
CA GLN A 625 29.77 -48.00 37.17
C GLN A 625 30.37 -46.85 36.34
N VAL A 626 30.48 -45.69 37.03
CA VAL A 626 31.70 -44.85 37.29
C VAL A 626 32.29 -44.14 36.07
N VAL A 627 32.42 -42.81 36.09
CA VAL A 627 33.59 -42.01 36.52
C VAL A 627 33.05 -40.55 36.64
N SER A 628 32.88 -39.96 37.84
CA SER A 628 33.85 -39.17 38.62
C SER A 628 34.40 -37.95 37.84
N GLN A 629 34.59 -36.75 38.35
CA GLN A 629 34.55 -36.18 39.69
C GLN A 629 35.02 -34.72 39.50
N THR A 630 34.42 -33.77 40.24
CA THR A 630 35.13 -32.73 41.04
C THR A 630 35.86 -31.59 40.33
N ASN A 631 36.02 -30.38 40.84
CA ASN A 631 35.67 -29.61 42.06
C ASN A 631 35.86 -28.14 41.61
N GLY A 632 35.16 -27.11 42.09
CA GLY A 632 34.82 -26.82 43.48
C GLY A 632 35.88 -25.91 44.11
N THR A 633 35.54 -24.64 44.33
CA THR A 633 36.15 -23.76 45.35
C THR A 633 35.02 -22.90 45.93
N ASN A 634 34.42 -23.24 47.08
CA ASN A 634 34.89 -22.99 48.46
C ASN A 634 35.22 -21.49 48.68
N THR A 635 34.67 -20.73 49.64
CA THR A 635 34.25 -20.99 51.04
C THR A 635 33.80 -19.60 51.62
N PRO A 636 33.57 -19.35 52.95
CA PRO A 636 32.96 -20.14 54.02
C PRO A 636 31.98 -19.36 54.97
N ALA A 637 31.16 -20.14 55.67
CA ALA A 637 30.84 -20.11 57.11
C ALA A 637 30.22 -18.87 57.81
N LYS A 638 29.03 -19.10 58.38
CA LYS A 638 28.80 -18.93 59.83
C LYS A 638 27.86 -20.01 60.41
N LEU A 639 28.40 -20.74 61.37
CA LEU A 639 27.86 -21.75 62.30
C LEU A 639 27.89 -21.08 63.71
N LYS A 640 27.14 -21.42 64.77
CA LYS A 640 26.02 -22.32 65.06
C LYS A 640 25.61 -22.06 66.53
N GLY A 641 24.39 -22.45 66.92
CA GLY A 641 23.96 -22.70 68.31
C GLY A 641 22.75 -21.85 68.72
N ARG A 642 21.64 -22.35 69.25
CA ARG A 642 21.37 -23.62 69.96
C ARG A 642 19.85 -23.90 69.88
N ALA A 643 19.50 -25.17 69.73
CA ALA A 643 18.15 -25.70 69.58
C ALA A 643 17.20 -25.36 70.75
N LYS A 644 15.92 -25.06 70.44
CA LYS A 644 14.74 -25.41 71.26
C LYS A 644 13.50 -25.60 70.39
N ASN A 645 12.97 -26.83 70.44
CA ASN A 645 11.59 -27.29 70.32
C ASN A 645 10.52 -26.33 69.73
N ALA A 646 10.03 -26.66 68.53
CA ALA A 646 8.60 -26.62 68.17
C ALA A 646 8.43 -27.33 66.80
N THR A 647 8.08 -28.61 66.85
CA THR A 647 7.56 -29.39 65.73
C THR A 647 6.07 -29.10 65.58
N SER A 648 5.63 -28.47 64.48
CA SER A 648 4.39 -28.85 63.74
C SER A 648 3.88 -27.87 62.66
N ASP A 649 4.40 -26.66 62.44
CA ASP A 649 3.62 -25.65 61.66
C ASP A 649 4.31 -25.09 60.39
N ALA A 650 5.43 -25.66 59.91
CA ALA A 650 6.18 -25.07 58.79
C ALA A 650 5.86 -25.64 57.40
N SER A 651 5.28 -26.85 57.28
CA SER A 651 4.98 -27.46 55.97
C SER A 651 3.65 -27.01 55.37
N SER A 652 2.67 -26.64 56.21
CA SER A 652 1.38 -26.11 55.73
C SER A 652 1.48 -24.67 55.24
N ASN A 653 2.43 -23.90 55.77
CA ASN A 653 2.63 -22.50 55.36
C ASN A 653 3.37 -22.39 54.02
N ALA A 654 4.27 -23.33 53.70
CA ALA A 654 4.98 -23.35 52.42
C ALA A 654 4.04 -23.65 51.23
N ASP A 655 3.16 -24.65 51.37
CA ASP A 655 2.16 -24.99 50.34
C ASP A 655 1.15 -23.85 50.14
N THR A 656 0.77 -23.13 51.21
CA THR A 656 -0.09 -21.94 51.10
C THR A 656 0.63 -20.73 50.50
N ASP A 657 1.93 -20.57 50.76
CA ASP A 657 2.73 -19.48 50.19
C ASP A 657 3.00 -19.71 48.69
N GLU A 658 3.24 -20.95 48.27
CA GLU A 658 3.38 -21.33 46.85
C GLU A 658 2.07 -21.14 46.08
N GLY A 659 0.94 -21.56 46.63
CA GLY A 659 -0.38 -21.33 46.02
C GLY A 659 -0.71 -19.84 45.87
N GLN A 660 -0.42 -19.03 46.90
CA GLN A 660 -0.59 -17.57 46.83
C GLN A 660 0.37 -16.92 45.82
N ALA A 661 1.59 -17.43 45.67
CA ALA A 661 2.54 -16.92 44.68
C ALA A 661 2.05 -17.22 43.25
N GLN A 662 1.51 -18.41 43.00
CA GLN A 662 0.97 -18.81 41.71
C GLN A 662 -0.31 -18.03 41.34
N GLU A 663 -1.17 -17.76 42.32
CA GLU A 663 -2.34 -16.88 42.14
C GLU A 663 -1.91 -15.44 41.78
N ARG A 664 -0.92 -14.87 42.48
CA ARG A 664 -0.39 -13.54 42.15
C ARG A 664 0.26 -13.49 40.77
N ALA A 665 0.98 -14.53 40.38
CA ALA A 665 1.61 -14.61 39.06
C ALA A 665 0.56 -14.68 37.94
N SER A 666 -0.45 -15.54 38.09
CA SER A 666 -1.56 -15.63 37.13
C SER A 666 -2.37 -14.32 37.07
N LEU A 667 -2.54 -13.64 38.20
CA LEU A 667 -3.24 -12.34 38.25
C LEU A 667 -2.43 -11.25 37.54
N ALA A 668 -1.10 -11.24 37.67
CA ALA A 668 -0.24 -10.36 36.90
C ALA A 668 -0.36 -10.64 35.40
N HIS A 669 -0.33 -11.91 34.97
CA HIS A 669 -0.53 -12.29 33.57
C HIS A 669 -1.91 -11.89 33.04
N PHE A 670 -2.96 -12.02 33.84
CA PHE A 670 -4.30 -11.55 33.49
C PHE A 670 -4.33 -10.05 33.25
N TYR A 671 -3.77 -9.24 34.15
CA TYR A 671 -3.76 -7.79 33.98
C TYR A 671 -2.86 -7.32 32.83
N ILE A 672 -1.74 -8.00 32.57
CA ILE A 672 -0.92 -7.76 31.36
C ILE A 672 -1.74 -8.07 30.11
N ALA A 673 -2.40 -9.22 30.07
CA ALA A 673 -3.25 -9.61 28.95
C ALA A 673 -4.40 -8.63 28.72
N LEU A 674 -5.08 -8.23 29.80
CA LEU A 674 -6.16 -7.25 29.76
C LEU A 674 -5.66 -5.88 29.29
N ALA A 675 -4.49 -5.44 29.75
CA ALA A 675 -3.86 -4.19 29.31
C ALA A 675 -3.52 -4.25 27.80
N THR A 676 -2.99 -5.37 27.31
CA THR A 676 -2.74 -5.56 25.87
C THR A 676 -4.03 -5.53 25.06
N LEU A 677 -5.11 -6.18 25.50
CA LEU A 677 -6.40 -6.14 24.80
C LEU A 677 -7.04 -4.74 24.83
N LYS A 678 -6.86 -3.97 25.92
CA LYS A 678 -7.24 -2.55 25.99
C LYS A 678 -6.41 -1.70 25.03
N TYR A 679 -5.10 -1.93 24.95
CA TYR A 679 -4.18 -1.25 24.04
C TYR A 679 -4.53 -1.50 22.57
N LEU A 680 -4.88 -2.75 22.22
CA LEU A 680 -5.37 -3.13 20.89
C LEU A 680 -6.79 -2.59 20.58
N GLY A 681 -7.45 -1.96 21.56
CA GLY A 681 -8.78 -1.38 21.39
C GLY A 681 -9.92 -2.41 21.31
N LEU A 682 -9.68 -3.65 21.72
CA LEU A 682 -10.67 -4.74 21.67
C LEU A 682 -11.70 -4.64 22.79
N VAL A 683 -11.27 -4.08 23.93
CA VAL A 683 -12.07 -3.93 25.15
C VAL A 683 -11.90 -2.52 25.71
N LYS A 684 -12.97 -1.95 26.27
CA LYS A 684 -12.93 -0.69 27.02
C LYS A 684 -13.52 -0.89 28.42
N SER A 685 -12.94 -0.22 29.42
CA SER A 685 -13.58 -0.13 30.74
C SER A 685 -14.83 0.73 30.63
N THR A 686 -15.95 0.23 31.14
CA THR A 686 -17.21 0.98 31.12
C THR A 686 -17.22 1.98 32.27
N SER A 687 -17.57 3.24 32.02
CA SER A 687 -17.74 4.27 33.07
C SER A 687 -19.20 4.49 33.47
N ASP A 688 -20.14 3.75 32.89
CA ASP A 688 -21.57 3.85 33.20
C ASP A 688 -21.84 3.39 34.64
N ARG A 689 -22.21 4.37 35.48
CA ARG A 689 -22.53 4.17 36.90
C ARG A 689 -23.71 3.21 37.12
N ARG A 690 -24.55 2.94 36.11
CA ARG A 690 -25.66 1.99 36.22
C ARG A 690 -25.20 0.52 36.23
N LEU A 691 -24.11 0.24 35.53
CA LEU A 691 -23.48 -1.08 35.45
C LEU A 691 -22.39 -1.25 36.52
N ASN A 692 -21.68 -0.16 36.85
CA ASN A 692 -20.64 -0.13 37.88
C ASN A 692 -21.21 0.04 39.30
N LYS A 693 -22.02 -0.92 39.77
CA LYS A 693 -22.47 -0.98 41.18
C LYS A 693 -21.39 -1.58 42.10
N GLY A 694 -20.18 -1.02 42.07
CA GLY A 694 -19.04 -1.52 42.85
C GLY A 694 -18.29 -2.70 42.22
N VAL A 695 -18.57 -3.02 40.97
CA VAL A 695 -17.91 -4.08 40.19
C VAL A 695 -17.32 -3.45 38.92
N GLU A 696 -16.09 -3.82 38.57
CA GLU A 696 -15.48 -3.39 37.30
C GLU A 696 -16.08 -4.21 36.15
N VAL A 697 -16.64 -3.50 35.17
CA VAL A 697 -17.25 -4.10 33.97
C VAL A 697 -16.47 -3.65 32.73
N LEU A 698 -16.24 -4.60 31.83
CA LEU A 698 -15.60 -4.41 30.55
C LEU A 698 -16.63 -4.48 29.42
N SER A 699 -16.55 -3.54 28.48
CA SER A 699 -17.34 -3.56 27.24
C SER A 699 -16.48 -4.02 26.06
N LYS A 700 -16.96 -5.02 25.33
CA LYS A 700 -16.35 -5.50 24.10
C LYS A 700 -16.69 -4.56 22.94
N VAL A 701 -15.65 -4.05 22.27
CA VAL A 701 -15.77 -3.04 21.20
C VAL A 701 -15.63 -3.66 19.81
N ALA A 702 -15.04 -4.86 19.72
CA ALA A 702 -14.67 -5.49 18.47
C ALA A 702 -15.09 -6.97 18.45
N TRP A 703 -15.53 -7.44 17.28
CA TRP A 703 -16.00 -8.80 17.06
C TRP A 703 -15.32 -9.37 15.81
N GLN A 704 -15.01 -10.66 15.85
CA GLN A 704 -14.46 -11.37 14.72
C GLN A 704 -15.50 -11.43 13.58
N GLY A 705 -15.07 -11.19 12.34
CA GLY A 705 -15.94 -11.24 11.15
C GLY A 705 -16.69 -9.95 10.80
N LEU A 706 -16.64 -8.93 11.67
CA LEU A 706 -16.98 -7.54 11.38
C LEU A 706 -15.71 -6.73 11.16
#